data_AF-A0A954HQK3-F1
#
_entry.id   AF-A0A954HQK3-F1
#
_cell.length_a   1.000
_cell.length_b   1.000
_cell.length_c   1.000
_cell.angle_alpha   90.00
_cell.angle_beta   90.00
_cell.angle_gamma   90.00
#
_symmetry.space_group_name_H-M   'P 1'
#
loop_
_entity.id
_entity.type
_entity.pdbx_description
1 polymer ?
#
loop_
_entity_poly.entity_id
_entity_poly.type
_entity_poly.pdbx_seq_one_letter_code
_entity_poly.pdbx_strand_id
1 'polypeptide(L)'
;MEFELFVQSLESLGARERKKTLKGMKRPGGLPDTSTMIAEGADPQFAKYVAVQSHLLLTSIMLKEMGLAKEYGEALTEIEDAYTPSVPPESPLTDSFYHLWALLDLQMGPNRTTMGQMTLRLFRAIEMPHELLQNGDRFLQARLGIFETLSIESGRLKLRELVTDRVFQADTPSHYLGKPGDLRFVRMAPPISDEFDYYTELTTPYLLEDVSVEKWTEYLRGLMPDMVVGSDGASSTGPQERLAAVFRSNIRHWMDFIRDGYRDHETEAIFLSGIPNDPDSLPCIHSPEQDDRTVSIELTPAQRKAAVELMPELAEHFVVDKTTLQTVTLPYYVWESLDDTTGLQIPYSGRSATRLRNLRNKIRQTLLDFADEFEEDLPDPDEAFAGETWGIPGSELDEIYRLQISLNGLAPPIWRRIEVPDLDFAGLHLVLQKTMGWENCHLYQFRFGTRKFAEPNPDPYWRNAPEDSADIMLSDVAATKKRKNVSFFYEYDFGDSWEHTITIEAVEAPDPSAIYPRCIDGARKCPPEDCGGIWGFARFLEAMSDSGDPEEQERLEWFGGTFDPEEFDAERCTYALRSLFTDDDDDDDDDDDDDDDDDFDIHTDFFDDDGELDVDSFNWWSEQLVNRFADSPELNRLADGDSSIVEMFLDMCAFYVGENPIQFTEADLNSILFDVIPRRVMMESTDAGQFVEVLHAFFSFLHREFHLKNAGRLTTCLDDSAAKKIARRLSNPSGFGFTKSLFHAGHEAGFDMKTQQGLDEFLASGHDALPVPPVPRALLEEQEPEVTEPVDITFRRTGDRVGRNDQCPCGSGKKYKKCCLKKEH
;
A
#
# COMPACT_ATOMS: atom_id res chain seq x y z
N MET A 1 -24.27 4.02 -8.83
CA MET A 1 -25.56 4.53 -9.40
C MET A 1 -25.59 6.06 -9.50
N GLU A 2 -25.17 6.77 -8.47
CA GLU A 2 -25.34 8.23 -8.33
C GLU A 2 -24.64 9.04 -9.43
N PHE A 3 -23.50 8.54 -9.93
CA PHE A 3 -22.83 9.06 -11.13
C PHE A 3 -23.79 9.31 -12.31
N GLU A 4 -24.69 8.37 -12.65
CA GLU A 4 -25.63 8.55 -13.77
C GLU A 4 -26.70 9.60 -13.46
N LEU A 5 -27.13 9.74 -12.20
CA LEU A 5 -28.04 10.82 -11.78
C LEU A 5 -27.35 12.19 -11.84
N PHE A 6 -26.07 12.25 -11.47
CA PHE A 6 -25.23 13.45 -11.59
C PHE A 6 -25.04 13.87 -13.07
N VAL A 7 -24.72 12.91 -13.95
CA VAL A 7 -24.57 13.19 -15.39
C VAL A 7 -25.90 13.61 -16.03
N GLN A 8 -27.01 12.93 -15.73
CA GLN A 8 -28.34 13.31 -16.23
C GLN A 8 -28.77 14.70 -15.71
N SER A 9 -28.37 15.07 -14.49
CA SER A 9 -28.54 16.42 -13.95
C SER A 9 -27.76 17.44 -14.79
N LEU A 10 -26.47 17.21 -15.05
CA LEU A 10 -25.64 18.10 -15.90
C LEU A 10 -26.21 18.27 -17.32
N GLU A 11 -26.71 17.20 -17.94
CA GLU A 11 -27.31 17.24 -19.28
C GLU A 11 -28.60 18.08 -19.32
N SER A 12 -29.32 18.21 -18.21
CA SER A 12 -30.53 19.04 -18.09
C SER A 12 -30.25 20.55 -17.93
N LEU A 13 -29.03 20.93 -17.53
CA LEU A 13 -28.63 22.30 -17.25
C LEU A 13 -28.20 23.07 -18.52
N GLY A 14 -28.41 24.38 -18.57
CA GLY A 14 -27.83 25.22 -19.61
C GLY A 14 -26.30 25.35 -19.46
N ALA A 15 -25.58 25.67 -20.53
CA ALA A 15 -24.10 25.73 -20.51
C ALA A 15 -23.49 26.66 -19.41
N ARG A 16 -24.20 27.74 -19.04
CA ARG A 16 -23.81 28.62 -17.92
C ARG A 16 -24.00 27.98 -16.55
N GLU A 17 -24.99 27.10 -16.42
CA GLU A 17 -25.32 26.37 -15.20
C GLU A 17 -24.44 25.14 -15.07
N ARG A 18 -24.19 24.39 -16.16
CA ARG A 18 -23.11 23.39 -16.22
C ARG A 18 -21.78 23.99 -15.74
N LYS A 19 -21.35 25.13 -16.31
CA LYS A 19 -20.13 25.83 -15.86
C LYS A 19 -20.22 26.43 -14.44
N LYS A 20 -21.39 26.42 -13.78
CA LYS A 20 -21.52 26.76 -12.35
C LYS A 20 -21.40 25.51 -11.47
N THR A 21 -22.05 24.40 -11.83
CA THR A 21 -21.92 23.11 -11.15
C THR A 21 -20.48 22.60 -11.20
N LEU A 22 -19.86 22.69 -12.38
CA LEU A 22 -18.46 22.36 -12.64
C LEU A 22 -17.48 23.47 -12.23
N LYS A 23 -17.87 24.39 -11.32
CA LYS A 23 -16.99 25.48 -10.85
C LYS A 23 -16.12 25.09 -9.64
N GLY A 24 -16.55 24.07 -8.88
CA GLY A 24 -15.71 23.43 -7.85
C GLY A 24 -14.65 22.51 -8.45
N MET A 25 -14.94 21.90 -9.60
CA MET A 25 -13.97 21.14 -10.39
C MET A 25 -12.83 22.04 -10.87
N LYS A 26 -11.70 22.04 -10.13
CA LYS A 26 -10.41 22.47 -10.68
C LYS A 26 -10.19 21.69 -11.99
N ARG A 27 -9.76 22.38 -13.04
CA ARG A 27 -9.12 21.69 -14.17
C ARG A 27 -7.66 21.51 -13.79
N PRO A 28 -7.08 20.30 -13.91
CA PRO A 28 -5.67 20.09 -13.64
C PRO A 28 -4.79 21.06 -14.45
N GLY A 29 -3.71 21.52 -13.82
CA GLY A 29 -2.53 21.98 -14.54
C GLY A 29 -1.75 20.79 -15.12
N GLY A 30 -0.55 21.03 -15.63
CA GLY A 30 0.43 19.97 -15.94
C GLY A 30 0.09 18.98 -17.07
N LEU A 31 -1.13 18.98 -17.63
CA LEU A 31 -1.55 18.07 -18.70
C LEU A 31 -0.54 18.08 -19.87
N PRO A 32 -0.01 16.90 -20.29
CA PRO A 32 1.08 16.83 -21.27
C PRO A 32 0.76 17.55 -22.60
N ASP A 33 1.59 18.52 -22.98
CA ASP A 33 1.51 19.14 -24.29
C ASP A 33 2.06 18.19 -25.35
N THR A 34 1.15 17.59 -26.11
CA THR A 34 1.46 16.73 -27.25
C THR A 34 2.40 17.39 -28.26
N SER A 35 2.36 18.72 -28.41
CA SER A 35 3.23 19.48 -29.30
C SER A 35 4.69 19.43 -28.85
N THR A 36 4.92 19.55 -27.54
CA THR A 36 6.24 19.48 -26.89
C THR A 36 6.78 18.05 -26.91
N MET A 37 5.97 17.06 -26.52
CA MET A 37 6.35 15.63 -26.59
C MET A 37 6.82 15.22 -28.00
N ILE A 38 6.10 15.65 -29.04
CA ILE A 38 6.46 15.37 -30.44
C ILE A 38 7.74 16.12 -30.86
N ALA A 39 8.00 17.31 -30.31
CA ALA A 39 9.23 18.05 -30.57
C ALA A 39 10.46 17.43 -29.88
N GLU A 40 10.27 16.75 -28.75
CA GLU A 40 11.29 16.03 -27.98
C GLU A 40 11.55 14.60 -28.50
N GLY A 41 10.64 14.09 -29.35
CA GLY A 41 10.84 12.91 -30.19
C GLY A 41 9.89 11.74 -29.92
N ALA A 42 8.84 11.93 -29.11
CA ALA A 42 7.80 10.92 -28.93
C ALA A 42 6.96 10.72 -30.22
N ASP A 43 6.44 9.50 -30.43
CA ASP A 43 5.58 9.25 -31.58
C ASP A 43 4.26 10.07 -31.48
N PRO A 44 3.79 10.70 -32.57
CA PRO A 44 2.57 11.52 -32.55
C PRO A 44 1.28 10.79 -32.17
N GLN A 45 1.21 9.46 -32.31
CA GLN A 45 0.09 8.67 -31.79
C GLN A 45 0.23 8.42 -30.29
N PHE A 46 1.43 8.07 -29.81
CA PHE A 46 1.68 7.86 -28.39
C PHE A 46 1.44 9.14 -27.57
N ALA A 47 1.94 10.29 -28.03
CA ALA A 47 1.69 11.59 -27.37
C ALA A 47 0.18 11.89 -27.27
N LYS A 48 -0.61 11.64 -28.33
CA LYS A 48 -2.07 11.80 -28.29
C LYS A 48 -2.74 10.80 -27.32
N TYR A 49 -2.19 9.61 -27.13
CA TYR A 49 -2.69 8.62 -26.15
C TYR A 49 -2.37 8.99 -24.71
N VAL A 50 -1.13 9.40 -24.40
CA VAL A 50 -0.74 9.89 -23.07
C VAL A 50 -1.63 11.07 -22.65
N ALA A 51 -1.86 12.03 -23.56
CA ALA A 51 -2.76 13.14 -23.27
C ALA A 51 -4.20 12.71 -22.96
N VAL A 52 -4.72 11.63 -23.58
CA VAL A 52 -6.02 11.04 -23.21
C VAL A 52 -5.96 10.38 -21.84
N GLN A 53 -4.93 9.58 -21.57
CA GLN A 53 -4.72 8.89 -20.30
C GLN A 53 -4.69 9.86 -19.12
N SER A 54 -3.89 10.94 -19.19
CA SER A 54 -3.83 11.95 -18.14
C SER A 54 -5.17 12.63 -17.89
N HIS A 55 -5.90 13.03 -18.95
CA HIS A 55 -7.24 13.59 -18.81
C HIS A 55 -8.20 12.62 -18.09
N LEU A 56 -8.15 11.33 -18.46
CA LEU A 56 -9.03 10.32 -17.90
C LEU A 56 -8.69 10.01 -16.43
N LEU A 57 -7.41 9.80 -16.11
CA LEU A 57 -6.92 9.49 -14.77
C LEU A 57 -7.20 10.64 -13.78
N LEU A 58 -6.87 11.88 -14.15
CA LEU A 58 -7.10 13.04 -13.28
C LEU A 58 -8.60 13.28 -13.01
N THR A 59 -9.48 12.91 -13.95
CA THR A 59 -10.93 12.99 -13.71
C THR A 59 -11.45 11.80 -12.90
N SER A 60 -10.78 10.64 -12.91
CA SER A 60 -11.14 9.52 -12.04
C SER A 60 -10.86 9.80 -10.57
N ILE A 61 -9.77 10.51 -10.25
CA ILE A 61 -9.48 11.04 -8.91
C ILE A 61 -10.61 11.98 -8.47
N MET A 62 -10.99 12.95 -9.31
CA MET A 62 -12.14 13.85 -9.03
C MET A 62 -13.48 13.10 -8.85
N LEU A 63 -13.64 11.91 -9.41
CA LEU A 63 -14.83 11.07 -9.20
C LEU A 63 -14.76 10.23 -7.91
N LYS A 64 -13.54 9.88 -7.43
CA LYS A 64 -13.28 9.33 -6.09
C LYS A 64 -13.60 10.39 -5.03
N GLU A 65 -13.00 11.58 -5.12
CA GLU A 65 -13.23 12.75 -4.25
C GLU A 65 -14.72 13.09 -4.09
N MET A 66 -15.48 13.13 -5.19
CA MET A 66 -16.91 13.46 -5.16
C MET A 66 -17.81 12.33 -4.62
N GLY A 67 -17.24 11.21 -4.15
CA GLY A 67 -17.97 10.00 -3.72
C GLY A 67 -18.67 9.25 -4.85
N LEU A 68 -18.66 9.77 -6.09
CA LEU A 68 -19.39 9.23 -7.25
C LEU A 68 -18.79 7.91 -7.76
N ALA A 69 -17.60 7.55 -7.28
CA ALA A 69 -16.88 6.31 -7.59
C ALA A 69 -16.27 5.67 -6.33
N LYS A 70 -16.97 5.62 -5.19
CA LYS A 70 -16.45 4.96 -3.98
C LYS A 70 -16.03 3.49 -4.22
N GLU A 71 -16.86 2.72 -4.95
CA GLU A 71 -16.54 1.35 -5.41
C GLU A 71 -15.20 1.24 -6.17
N TYR A 72 -14.72 2.33 -6.82
CA TYR A 72 -13.43 2.37 -7.49
C TYR A 72 -12.29 2.51 -6.49
N GLY A 73 -12.42 3.43 -5.53
CA GLY A 73 -11.38 3.75 -4.57
C GLY A 73 -11.06 2.57 -3.64
N GLU A 74 -12.10 1.88 -3.16
CA GLU A 74 -11.95 0.71 -2.29
C GLU A 74 -11.21 -0.44 -2.99
N ALA A 75 -11.55 -0.71 -4.26
CA ALA A 75 -10.91 -1.76 -5.07
C ALA A 75 -9.55 -1.36 -5.67
N LEU A 76 -9.18 -0.07 -5.62
CA LEU A 76 -7.87 0.42 -6.01
C LEU A 76 -6.88 0.16 -4.87
N THR A 77 -7.19 0.70 -3.68
CA THR A 77 -6.39 0.54 -2.46
C THR A 77 -6.19 -0.93 -2.09
N GLU A 78 -7.24 -1.76 -2.19
CA GLU A 78 -7.16 -3.24 -2.05
C GLU A 78 -6.00 -3.90 -2.82
N ILE A 79 -5.69 -3.37 -4.02
CA ILE A 79 -4.78 -3.97 -4.99
C ILE A 79 -3.45 -3.21 -5.01
N GLU A 80 -3.44 -1.93 -4.61
CA GLU A 80 -2.22 -1.23 -4.16
C GLU A 80 -1.60 -1.98 -2.97
N ASP A 81 -2.34 -2.17 -1.87
CA ASP A 81 -1.92 -2.89 -0.65
C ASP A 81 -1.34 -4.30 -0.93
N ALA A 82 -1.87 -4.97 -1.95
CA ALA A 82 -1.55 -6.37 -2.25
C ALA A 82 -0.46 -6.57 -3.32
N TYR A 83 -0.10 -5.53 -4.07
CA TYR A 83 0.80 -5.65 -5.23
C TYR A 83 1.73 -4.46 -5.50
N THR A 84 1.64 -3.35 -4.76
CA THR A 84 2.60 -2.22 -4.82
C THR A 84 2.99 -1.80 -3.39
N PRO A 85 3.86 -2.57 -2.71
CA PRO A 85 4.28 -2.25 -1.35
C PRO A 85 5.05 -0.92 -1.30
N SER A 86 4.96 -0.22 -0.18
CA SER A 86 5.67 1.04 0.10
C SER A 86 7.17 0.88 0.38
N VAL A 87 7.65 -0.36 0.52
CA VAL A 87 9.04 -0.71 0.81
C VAL A 87 9.55 -1.83 -0.11
N PRO A 88 10.87 -1.96 -0.33
CA PRO A 88 11.45 -3.00 -1.19
C PRO A 88 11.09 -4.44 -0.77
N PRO A 89 11.16 -5.42 -1.69
CA PRO A 89 11.53 -5.28 -3.11
C PRO A 89 10.44 -4.59 -3.95
N GLU A 90 10.86 -3.74 -4.88
CA GLU A 90 9.95 -3.07 -5.81
C GLU A 90 9.09 -4.08 -6.58
N SER A 91 7.83 -3.72 -6.81
CA SER A 91 6.90 -4.60 -7.51
C SER A 91 7.23 -4.73 -9.00
N PRO A 92 7.19 -5.95 -9.58
CA PRO A 92 7.24 -6.12 -11.02
C PRO A 92 5.99 -5.56 -11.73
N LEU A 93 4.96 -5.09 -11.02
CA LEU A 93 3.79 -4.41 -11.60
C LEU A 93 4.05 -2.90 -11.76
N THR A 94 4.42 -2.48 -12.97
CA THR A 94 4.62 -1.05 -13.28
C THR A 94 3.34 -0.25 -13.13
N ASP A 95 3.46 1.03 -12.73
CA ASP A 95 2.38 2.03 -12.75
C ASP A 95 1.62 2.03 -14.07
N SER A 96 2.34 1.88 -15.19
CA SER A 96 1.77 1.86 -16.53
C SER A 96 0.76 0.72 -16.69
N PHE A 97 1.09 -0.47 -16.17
CA PHE A 97 0.21 -1.63 -16.20
C PHE A 97 -0.95 -1.46 -15.22
N TYR A 98 -0.66 -1.08 -13.97
CA TYR A 98 -1.61 -0.92 -12.89
C TYR A 98 -2.70 0.11 -13.24
N HIS A 99 -2.31 1.36 -13.50
CA HIS A 99 -3.24 2.45 -13.79
C HIS A 99 -4.05 2.21 -15.08
N LEU A 100 -3.46 1.59 -16.11
CA LEU A 100 -4.18 1.27 -17.33
C LEU A 100 -5.13 0.07 -17.16
N TRP A 101 -4.84 -0.88 -16.27
CA TRP A 101 -5.82 -1.90 -15.88
C TRP A 101 -6.99 -1.25 -15.13
N ALA A 102 -6.73 -0.49 -14.07
CA ALA A 102 -7.77 0.13 -13.24
C ALA A 102 -8.68 1.04 -14.09
N LEU A 103 -8.09 1.85 -14.96
CA LEU A 103 -8.84 2.77 -15.80
C LEU A 103 -9.68 2.08 -16.90
N LEU A 104 -9.19 0.99 -17.50
CA LEU A 104 -9.76 0.40 -18.72
C LEU A 104 -10.52 -0.91 -18.52
N ASP A 105 -10.23 -1.66 -17.47
CA ASP A 105 -10.72 -3.04 -17.28
C ASP A 105 -11.35 -3.31 -15.91
N LEU A 106 -11.08 -2.54 -14.86
CA LEU A 106 -11.87 -2.60 -13.61
C LEU A 106 -13.32 -2.18 -13.91
N GLN A 107 -14.26 -3.12 -13.79
CA GLN A 107 -15.68 -2.93 -14.07
C GLN A 107 -16.46 -2.76 -12.76
N MET A 108 -17.32 -1.74 -12.70
CA MET A 108 -18.12 -1.42 -11.51
C MET A 108 -19.63 -1.43 -11.78
N GLY A 109 -20.38 -1.67 -10.70
CA GLY A 109 -21.84 -1.61 -10.67
C GLY A 109 -22.57 -2.60 -11.60
N PRO A 110 -23.92 -2.57 -11.61
CA PRO A 110 -24.75 -3.55 -12.33
C PRO A 110 -24.68 -3.46 -13.86
N ASN A 111 -23.97 -2.47 -14.41
CA ASN A 111 -23.72 -2.31 -15.84
C ASN A 111 -22.31 -2.75 -16.26
N ARG A 112 -21.46 -3.23 -15.32
CA ARG A 112 -20.03 -3.54 -15.54
C ARG A 112 -19.31 -2.44 -16.33
N THR A 113 -19.45 -1.20 -15.87
CA THR A 113 -18.92 0.00 -16.52
C THR A 113 -17.54 0.34 -15.96
N THR A 114 -16.57 0.66 -16.81
CA THR A 114 -15.20 0.97 -16.36
C THR A 114 -15.01 2.45 -16.07
N MET A 115 -14.00 2.80 -15.27
CA MET A 115 -13.73 4.18 -14.90
C MET A 115 -13.46 5.09 -16.11
N GLY A 116 -12.74 4.61 -17.12
CA GLY A 116 -12.54 5.31 -18.38
C GLY A 116 -13.85 5.54 -19.16
N GLN A 117 -14.79 4.59 -19.10
CA GLN A 117 -16.13 4.76 -19.69
C GLN A 117 -16.97 5.79 -18.93
N MET A 118 -16.95 5.78 -17.59
CA MET A 118 -17.61 6.80 -16.75
C MET A 118 -17.04 8.18 -17.04
N THR A 119 -15.72 8.34 -17.05
CA THR A 119 -15.08 9.62 -17.35
C THR A 119 -15.40 10.12 -18.76
N LEU A 120 -15.35 9.26 -19.78
CA LEU A 120 -15.72 9.66 -21.15
C LEU A 120 -17.22 9.95 -21.30
N ARG A 121 -18.09 9.32 -20.48
CA ARG A 121 -19.52 9.64 -20.35
C ARG A 121 -19.74 11.05 -19.77
N LEU A 122 -18.94 11.45 -18.77
CA LEU A 122 -18.93 12.80 -18.22
C LEU A 122 -18.39 13.84 -19.22
N PHE A 123 -17.27 13.55 -19.90
CA PHE A 123 -16.67 14.45 -20.91
C PHE A 123 -17.66 14.85 -22.02
N ARG A 124 -18.54 13.93 -22.43
CA ARG A 124 -19.62 14.21 -23.38
C ARG A 124 -20.67 15.17 -22.80
N ALA A 125 -21.11 14.95 -21.57
CA ALA A 125 -22.13 15.77 -20.90
C ALA A 125 -21.65 17.21 -20.59
N ILE A 126 -20.34 17.41 -20.42
CA ILE A 126 -19.72 18.72 -20.20
C ILE A 126 -19.19 19.39 -21.49
N GLU A 127 -19.44 18.79 -22.66
CA GLU A 127 -19.09 19.31 -23.99
C GLU A 127 -17.56 19.52 -24.19
N MET A 128 -16.74 18.53 -23.80
CA MET A 128 -15.29 18.53 -24.08
C MET A 128 -14.98 18.54 -25.59
N PRO A 129 -13.75 18.96 -25.99
CA PRO A 129 -13.34 19.01 -27.39
C PRO A 129 -13.55 17.68 -28.13
N HIS A 130 -14.11 17.76 -29.33
CA HIS A 130 -14.47 16.59 -30.15
C HIS A 130 -13.29 15.64 -30.41
N GLU A 131 -12.08 16.17 -30.59
CA GLU A 131 -10.86 15.38 -30.76
C GLU A 131 -10.51 14.54 -29.51
N LEU A 132 -10.59 15.13 -28.31
CA LEU A 132 -10.39 14.38 -27.06
C LEU A 132 -11.44 13.27 -26.89
N LEU A 133 -12.69 13.53 -27.28
CA LEU A 133 -13.76 12.54 -27.24
C LEU A 133 -13.51 11.37 -28.21
N GLN A 134 -13.07 11.67 -29.45
CA GLN A 134 -12.74 10.64 -30.45
C GLN A 134 -11.51 9.82 -30.06
N ASN A 135 -10.46 10.48 -29.56
CA ASN A 135 -9.24 9.84 -29.11
C ASN A 135 -9.52 8.97 -27.86
N GLY A 136 -10.38 9.44 -26.95
CA GLY A 136 -10.93 8.67 -25.84
C GLY A 136 -11.68 7.41 -26.29
N ASP A 137 -12.59 7.53 -27.27
CA ASP A 137 -13.31 6.38 -27.83
C ASP A 137 -12.39 5.33 -28.49
N ARG A 138 -11.17 5.72 -28.90
CA ARG A 138 -10.13 4.81 -29.43
C ARG A 138 -9.24 4.24 -28.33
N PHE A 139 -8.94 5.02 -27.29
CA PHE A 139 -8.18 4.58 -26.11
C PHE A 139 -8.93 3.52 -25.29
N LEU A 140 -10.27 3.66 -25.14
CA LEU A 140 -11.12 2.65 -24.49
C LEU A 140 -11.22 1.31 -25.27
N GLN A 141 -10.52 1.17 -26.40
CA GLN A 141 -10.37 -0.09 -27.15
C GLN A 141 -8.98 -0.73 -26.95
N ALA A 142 -8.10 -0.13 -26.14
CA ALA A 142 -6.78 -0.66 -25.84
C ALA A 142 -6.86 -1.82 -24.83
N ARG A 143 -6.44 -3.02 -25.26
CA ARG A 143 -6.58 -4.26 -24.47
C ARG A 143 -5.24 -4.89 -24.13
N LEU A 144 -5.18 -5.59 -23.01
CA LEU A 144 -4.12 -6.57 -22.76
C LEU A 144 -4.20 -7.72 -23.77
N GLY A 145 -3.05 -8.29 -24.07
CA GLY A 145 -2.91 -9.45 -24.95
C GLY A 145 -1.48 -10.00 -24.90
N ILE A 146 -1.32 -11.26 -25.30
CA ILE A 146 0.00 -11.86 -25.52
C ILE A 146 0.25 -11.90 -27.04
N PHE A 147 1.39 -11.36 -27.46
CA PHE A 147 1.75 -11.20 -28.86
C PHE A 147 3.13 -11.80 -29.15
N GLU A 148 3.27 -12.51 -30.27
CA GLU A 148 4.54 -13.00 -30.80
C GLU A 148 5.16 -11.96 -31.76
N THR A 149 6.45 -11.68 -31.59
CA THR A 149 7.23 -10.79 -32.45
C THR A 149 7.64 -11.52 -33.73
N LEU A 150 6.99 -11.24 -34.87
CA LEU A 150 7.30 -11.89 -36.16
C LEU A 150 8.54 -11.31 -36.85
N SER A 151 8.68 -9.98 -36.82
CA SER A 151 9.78 -9.24 -37.44
C SER A 151 9.80 -7.78 -36.97
N ILE A 152 10.96 -7.14 -37.10
CA ILE A 152 11.11 -5.69 -36.94
C ILE A 152 11.21 -5.08 -38.35
N GLU A 153 10.29 -4.19 -38.70
CA GLU A 153 10.17 -3.56 -40.01
C GLU A 153 10.20 -2.03 -39.86
N SER A 154 11.27 -1.39 -40.36
CA SER A 154 11.47 0.07 -40.33
C SER A 154 11.42 0.71 -38.92
N GLY A 155 11.89 0.00 -37.89
CA GLY A 155 11.85 0.45 -36.49
C GLY A 155 10.52 0.15 -35.78
N ARG A 156 9.58 -0.53 -36.43
CA ARG A 156 8.31 -0.97 -35.84
C ARG A 156 8.20 -2.48 -35.76
N LEU A 157 7.42 -2.94 -34.79
CA LEU A 157 7.19 -4.36 -34.55
C LEU A 157 6.09 -4.89 -35.46
N LYS A 158 6.24 -6.13 -35.91
CA LYS A 158 5.18 -6.91 -36.56
C LYS A 158 4.74 -7.98 -35.59
N LEU A 159 3.61 -7.76 -34.92
CA LEU A 159 3.14 -8.58 -33.80
C LEU A 159 1.99 -9.49 -34.23
N ARG A 160 2.00 -10.75 -33.79
CA ARG A 160 0.88 -11.71 -33.94
C ARG A 160 0.21 -11.94 -32.59
N GLU A 161 -1.05 -11.52 -32.45
CA GLU A 161 -1.85 -11.82 -31.26
C GLU A 161 -2.09 -13.33 -31.16
N LEU A 162 -1.72 -13.92 -30.03
CA LEU A 162 -1.89 -15.35 -29.80
C LEU A 162 -3.38 -15.74 -29.84
N VAL A 163 -3.63 -16.99 -30.22
CA VAL A 163 -4.96 -17.58 -30.42
C VAL A 163 -5.80 -16.98 -31.55
N THR A 164 -5.77 -15.66 -31.80
CA THR A 164 -6.56 -15.02 -32.87
C THR A 164 -5.84 -15.02 -34.23
N ASP A 165 -4.52 -15.23 -34.23
CA ASP A 165 -3.63 -15.17 -35.40
C ASP A 165 -3.68 -13.83 -36.16
N ARG A 166 -4.21 -12.77 -35.54
CA ARG A 166 -4.21 -11.43 -36.13
C ARG A 166 -2.81 -10.81 -36.07
N VAL A 167 -2.34 -10.36 -37.22
CA VAL A 167 -1.07 -9.62 -37.35
C VAL A 167 -1.33 -8.12 -37.33
N PHE A 168 -0.53 -7.41 -36.54
CA PHE A 168 -0.54 -5.97 -36.34
C PHE A 168 0.84 -5.40 -36.64
N GLN A 169 0.89 -4.14 -37.06
CA GLN A 169 2.12 -3.34 -37.04
C GLN A 169 2.03 -2.41 -35.84
N ALA A 170 3.05 -2.40 -34.98
CA ALA A 170 3.03 -1.73 -33.69
C ALA A 170 4.25 -0.82 -33.50
N ASP A 171 4.04 0.31 -32.84
CA ASP A 171 5.06 1.19 -32.29
C ASP A 171 5.26 0.86 -30.81
N THR A 172 6.51 0.91 -30.33
CA THR A 172 6.89 0.55 -28.95
C THR A 172 7.54 1.76 -28.25
N PRO A 173 6.81 2.46 -27.36
CA PRO A 173 7.31 3.67 -26.71
C PRO A 173 8.46 3.43 -25.74
N SER A 174 8.55 2.25 -25.10
CA SER A 174 9.72 1.86 -24.29
C SER A 174 10.94 1.51 -25.14
N HIS A 175 10.83 1.58 -26.47
CA HIS A 175 11.89 1.26 -27.44
C HIS A 175 12.39 -0.20 -27.45
N TYR A 176 11.85 -1.08 -26.60
CA TYR A 176 12.20 -2.51 -26.57
C TYR A 176 11.74 -3.27 -27.82
N LEU A 177 12.63 -3.34 -28.82
CA LEU A 177 12.38 -4.04 -30.07
C LEU A 177 12.49 -5.58 -29.96
N GLY A 178 13.22 -6.10 -28.97
CA GLY A 178 13.45 -7.53 -28.78
C GLY A 178 14.02 -8.26 -30.00
N LYS A 179 13.68 -9.54 -30.14
CA LYS A 179 14.12 -10.47 -31.21
C LYS A 179 12.89 -11.21 -31.81
N PRO A 180 12.91 -11.59 -33.11
CA PRO A 180 11.84 -12.39 -33.69
C PRO A 180 11.68 -13.75 -32.96
N GLY A 181 10.45 -14.07 -32.56
CA GLY A 181 10.10 -15.18 -31.69
C GLY A 181 9.64 -14.76 -30.28
N ASP A 182 9.95 -13.54 -29.84
CA ASP A 182 9.59 -13.06 -28.49
C ASP A 182 8.09 -13.00 -28.27
N LEU A 183 7.64 -13.63 -27.20
CA LEU A 183 6.31 -13.45 -26.63
C LEU A 183 6.31 -12.26 -25.68
N ARG A 184 5.40 -11.31 -25.89
CA ARG A 184 5.21 -10.13 -25.04
C ARG A 184 3.75 -10.01 -24.58
N PHE A 185 3.55 -9.96 -23.27
CA PHE A 185 2.31 -9.58 -22.62
C PHE A 185 2.31 -8.06 -22.44
N VAL A 186 1.38 -7.36 -23.11
CA VAL A 186 1.43 -5.91 -23.25
C VAL A 186 0.04 -5.34 -23.57
N ARG A 187 -0.25 -4.10 -23.16
CA ARG A 187 -1.49 -3.42 -23.57
C ARG A 187 -1.33 -2.78 -24.95
N MET A 188 -2.13 -3.22 -25.91
CA MET A 188 -2.09 -2.76 -27.30
C MET A 188 -3.27 -1.85 -27.62
N ALA A 189 -2.98 -0.61 -27.99
CA ALA A 189 -3.95 0.37 -28.46
C ALA A 189 -4.05 0.40 -30.00
N PRO A 190 -5.25 0.63 -30.58
CA PRO A 190 -5.45 0.74 -32.02
C PRO A 190 -4.84 2.04 -32.61
N PRO A 191 -4.93 2.26 -33.93
CA PRO A 191 -4.72 3.59 -34.48
C PRO A 191 -5.71 4.60 -33.88
N ILE A 192 -5.21 5.69 -33.30
CA ILE A 192 -6.01 6.69 -32.56
C ILE A 192 -6.84 7.57 -33.49
N SER A 193 -6.40 7.71 -34.74
CA SER A 193 -7.12 8.41 -35.81
C SER A 193 -6.80 7.76 -37.15
N ASP A 194 -7.57 8.10 -38.18
CA ASP A 194 -7.36 7.58 -39.54
C ASP A 194 -6.13 8.21 -40.24
N GLU A 195 -5.34 9.02 -39.51
CA GLU A 195 -4.01 9.53 -39.91
C GLU A 195 -2.90 8.47 -39.75
N PHE A 196 -3.15 7.44 -38.94
CA PHE A 196 -2.19 6.40 -38.57
C PHE A 196 -2.69 5.01 -39.00
N ASP A 197 -1.76 4.12 -39.39
CA ASP A 197 -2.05 2.75 -39.84
C ASP A 197 -1.46 1.67 -38.90
N TYR A 198 -0.92 2.07 -37.76
CA TYR A 198 -0.23 1.24 -36.76
C TYR A 198 -0.87 1.32 -35.38
N TYR A 199 -0.63 0.29 -34.58
CA TYR A 199 -1.01 0.15 -33.17
C TYR A 199 0.12 0.71 -32.29
N THR A 200 -0.14 0.94 -31.00
CA THR A 200 0.86 1.41 -30.03
C THR A 200 0.77 0.58 -28.75
N GLU A 201 1.92 0.12 -28.26
CA GLU A 201 2.04 -0.47 -26.92
C GLU A 201 1.91 0.66 -25.87
N LEU A 202 1.04 0.51 -24.87
CA LEU A 202 0.79 1.54 -23.85
C LEU A 202 1.39 1.23 -22.47
N THR A 203 1.85 -0.01 -22.26
CA THR A 203 2.56 -0.43 -21.05
C THR A 203 3.98 -0.81 -21.42
N THR A 204 4.88 -0.81 -20.43
CA THR A 204 6.13 -1.60 -20.52
C THR A 204 5.78 -3.04 -20.91
N PRO A 205 6.50 -3.67 -21.86
CA PRO A 205 6.22 -5.04 -22.29
C PRO A 205 6.77 -6.04 -21.28
N TYR A 206 5.95 -7.05 -20.94
CA TYR A 206 6.34 -8.20 -20.12
C TYR A 206 6.69 -9.37 -21.04
N LEU A 207 7.97 -9.74 -21.09
CA LEU A 207 8.52 -10.74 -22.00
C LEU A 207 8.37 -12.13 -21.37
N LEU A 208 7.73 -13.05 -22.08
CA LEU A 208 7.41 -14.39 -21.58
C LEU A 208 8.46 -15.39 -22.06
N GLU A 209 9.42 -15.71 -21.20
CA GLU A 209 10.56 -16.58 -21.51
C GLU A 209 10.31 -18.07 -21.24
N ASP A 210 11.19 -18.91 -21.80
CA ASP A 210 11.31 -20.37 -21.66
C ASP A 210 10.08 -21.26 -21.97
N VAL A 211 8.92 -20.66 -22.21
CA VAL A 211 7.67 -21.34 -22.60
C VAL A 211 7.38 -21.10 -24.08
N SER A 212 7.14 -22.18 -24.84
CA SER A 212 6.91 -22.06 -26.28
C SER A 212 5.55 -21.44 -26.64
N VAL A 213 5.51 -20.85 -27.85
CA VAL A 213 4.30 -20.25 -28.45
C VAL A 213 3.13 -21.23 -28.47
N GLU A 214 3.39 -22.52 -28.70
CA GLU A 214 2.39 -23.59 -28.68
C GLU A 214 1.80 -23.79 -27.27
N LYS A 215 2.65 -23.87 -26.23
CA LYS A 215 2.23 -24.02 -24.82
C LYS A 215 1.34 -22.84 -24.40
N TRP A 216 1.77 -21.60 -24.65
CA TRP A 216 0.98 -20.40 -24.37
C TRP A 216 -0.33 -20.34 -25.17
N THR A 217 -0.32 -20.77 -26.43
CA THR A 217 -1.52 -20.82 -27.27
C THR A 217 -2.50 -21.90 -26.81
N GLU A 218 -2.02 -23.04 -26.29
CA GLU A 218 -2.85 -24.09 -25.70
C GLU A 218 -3.47 -23.63 -24.38
N TYR A 219 -2.67 -23.00 -23.50
CA TYR A 219 -3.12 -22.41 -22.24
C TYR A 219 -4.26 -21.39 -22.44
N LEU A 220 -4.05 -20.38 -23.28
CA LEU A 220 -5.06 -19.35 -23.57
C LEU A 220 -6.33 -19.94 -24.23
N ARG A 221 -6.20 -21.02 -25.02
CA ARG A 221 -7.37 -21.75 -25.56
C ARG A 221 -8.12 -22.54 -24.49
N GLY A 222 -7.42 -23.06 -23.48
CA GLY A 222 -8.03 -23.70 -22.30
C GLY A 222 -8.94 -22.74 -21.54
N LEU A 223 -8.53 -21.47 -21.40
CA LEU A 223 -9.34 -20.39 -20.82
C LEU A 223 -10.53 -19.95 -21.72
N MET A 224 -10.63 -20.45 -22.96
CA MET A 224 -11.67 -20.08 -23.93
C MET A 224 -12.26 -21.32 -24.63
N PRO A 225 -12.91 -22.25 -23.89
CA PRO A 225 -13.31 -23.56 -24.40
C PRO A 225 -14.27 -23.53 -25.61
N ASP A 226 -15.06 -22.46 -25.76
CA ASP A 226 -15.98 -22.28 -26.89
C ASP A 226 -15.32 -21.92 -28.24
N MET A 227 -13.99 -21.75 -28.31
CA MET A 227 -13.29 -21.40 -29.56
C MET A 227 -12.93 -22.58 -30.48
N VAL A 228 -13.68 -23.68 -30.43
CA VAL A 228 -13.51 -24.77 -31.39
C VAL A 228 -13.85 -24.28 -32.82
N VAL A 229 -12.82 -24.23 -33.66
CA VAL A 229 -12.86 -23.63 -35.00
C VAL A 229 -13.88 -24.34 -35.92
N GLY A 230 -14.82 -23.57 -36.48
CA GLY A 230 -15.51 -23.96 -37.72
C GLY A 230 -17.03 -23.86 -37.79
N SER A 231 -17.65 -22.72 -37.42
CA SER A 231 -18.96 -22.36 -37.99
C SER A 231 -19.21 -20.85 -37.99
N ASP A 232 -19.93 -20.35 -39.01
CA ASP A 232 -20.44 -18.97 -39.09
C ASP A 232 -21.64 -18.80 -38.13
N GLY A 233 -21.36 -18.92 -36.83
CA GLY A 233 -22.32 -19.33 -35.79
C GLY A 233 -22.67 -18.32 -34.70
N ALA A 234 -22.69 -17.02 -35.01
CA ALA A 234 -23.43 -15.98 -34.26
C ALA A 234 -23.37 -16.01 -32.71
N SER A 235 -22.17 -16.06 -32.11
CA SER A 235 -21.95 -15.34 -30.85
C SER A 235 -21.88 -13.83 -31.14
N SER A 236 -22.44 -13.00 -30.26
CA SER A 236 -22.44 -11.53 -30.43
C SER A 236 -21.07 -10.90 -30.20
N THR A 237 -20.20 -11.57 -29.44
CA THR A 237 -18.81 -11.17 -29.18
C THR A 237 -17.84 -11.89 -30.12
N GLY A 238 -16.84 -11.17 -30.62
CA GLY A 238 -15.79 -11.75 -31.46
C GLY A 238 -14.70 -12.49 -30.65
N PRO A 239 -13.82 -13.28 -31.30
CA PRO A 239 -12.69 -13.94 -30.63
C PRO A 239 -11.80 -13.00 -29.80
N GLN A 240 -11.59 -11.78 -30.27
CA GLN A 240 -10.78 -10.77 -29.59
C GLN A 240 -11.44 -10.23 -28.32
N GLU A 241 -12.77 -10.13 -28.30
CA GLU A 241 -13.50 -9.70 -27.10
C GLU A 241 -13.53 -10.80 -26.04
N ARG A 242 -13.56 -12.09 -26.45
CA ARG A 242 -13.37 -13.21 -25.53
C ARG A 242 -11.95 -13.25 -24.94
N LEU A 243 -10.93 -13.02 -25.77
CA LEU A 243 -9.54 -12.95 -25.29
C LEU A 243 -9.33 -11.75 -24.35
N ALA A 244 -9.87 -10.58 -24.68
CA ALA A 244 -9.86 -9.41 -23.79
C ALA A 244 -10.61 -9.68 -22.47
N ALA A 245 -11.76 -10.36 -22.52
CA ALA A 245 -12.51 -10.74 -21.34
C ALA A 245 -11.70 -11.68 -20.41
N VAL A 246 -10.89 -12.60 -20.96
CA VAL A 246 -10.02 -13.48 -20.15
C VAL A 246 -8.94 -12.71 -19.38
N PHE A 247 -8.40 -11.63 -19.94
CA PHE A 247 -7.47 -10.74 -19.21
C PHE A 247 -8.19 -9.83 -18.21
N ARG A 248 -9.45 -9.49 -18.46
CA ARG A 248 -10.28 -8.63 -17.59
C ARG A 248 -10.88 -9.36 -16.39
N SER A 249 -11.42 -10.56 -16.59
CA SER A 249 -12.31 -11.23 -15.63
C SER A 249 -11.60 -11.92 -14.46
N ASN A 250 -10.26 -11.87 -14.40
CA ASN A 250 -9.48 -12.44 -13.32
C ASN A 250 -8.12 -11.73 -13.24
N ILE A 251 -8.11 -10.44 -12.87
CA ILE A 251 -6.87 -9.66 -12.86
C ILE A 251 -5.86 -10.14 -11.81
N ARG A 252 -6.31 -10.53 -10.61
CA ARG A 252 -5.44 -11.04 -9.54
C ARG A 252 -4.57 -12.18 -10.05
N HIS A 253 -5.16 -13.18 -10.71
CA HIS A 253 -4.45 -14.26 -11.40
C HIS A 253 -3.35 -13.82 -12.40
N TRP A 254 -3.53 -12.68 -13.09
CA TRP A 254 -2.50 -12.14 -14.00
C TRP A 254 -1.45 -11.29 -13.27
N MET A 255 -1.81 -10.65 -12.14
CA MET A 255 -0.89 -9.95 -11.24
C MET A 255 -0.04 -10.92 -10.42
N ASP A 256 -0.66 -11.97 -9.88
CA ASP A 256 -0.03 -13.13 -9.26
C ASP A 256 0.97 -13.77 -10.23
N PHE A 257 0.60 -13.97 -11.50
CA PHE A 257 1.56 -14.44 -12.51
C PHE A 257 2.70 -13.45 -12.81
N ILE A 258 2.46 -12.13 -12.77
CA ILE A 258 3.55 -11.14 -12.93
C ILE A 258 4.52 -11.20 -11.74
N ARG A 259 4.02 -11.44 -10.52
CA ARG A 259 4.84 -11.65 -9.30
C ARG A 259 5.56 -12.99 -9.33
N ASP A 260 4.82 -14.09 -9.36
CA ASP A 260 5.30 -15.48 -9.20
C ASP A 260 6.10 -15.96 -10.43
N GLY A 261 5.85 -15.36 -11.58
CA GLY A 261 6.60 -15.58 -12.82
C GLY A 261 7.79 -14.65 -12.99
N TYR A 262 8.03 -13.67 -12.12
CA TYR A 262 9.11 -12.69 -12.26
C TYR A 262 10.50 -13.35 -12.32
N ARG A 263 11.40 -12.73 -13.09
CA ARG A 263 12.78 -13.18 -13.27
C ARG A 263 13.78 -12.03 -13.08
N ASP A 264 13.61 -10.95 -13.84
CA ASP A 264 14.57 -9.87 -14.01
C ASP A 264 13.91 -8.70 -14.77
N HIS A 265 14.59 -7.57 -14.90
CA HIS A 265 14.14 -6.45 -15.74
C HIS A 265 15.29 -5.70 -16.43
N GLU A 266 14.97 -5.09 -17.57
CA GLU A 266 15.71 -3.99 -18.18
C GLU A 266 14.79 -2.75 -18.12
N THR A 267 15.32 -1.52 -18.15
CA THR A 267 14.51 -0.29 -18.06
C THR A 267 13.43 -0.19 -19.16
N GLU A 268 13.62 -0.91 -20.27
CA GLU A 268 12.73 -0.94 -21.43
C GLU A 268 11.71 -2.11 -21.41
N ALA A 269 11.89 -3.13 -20.55
CA ALA A 269 11.15 -4.41 -20.55
C ALA A 269 11.32 -5.26 -19.27
N ILE A 270 10.26 -5.96 -18.85
CA ILE A 270 10.30 -6.88 -17.69
C ILE A 270 10.26 -8.33 -18.16
N PHE A 271 11.00 -9.24 -17.53
CA PHE A 271 11.09 -10.65 -17.91
C PHE A 271 10.32 -11.56 -16.94
N LEU A 272 9.44 -12.39 -17.51
CA LEU A 272 8.62 -13.38 -16.81
C LEU A 272 8.91 -14.80 -17.33
N SER A 273 8.50 -15.81 -16.58
CA SER A 273 8.69 -17.23 -16.92
C SER A 273 7.54 -18.12 -16.46
N GLY A 274 7.35 -19.24 -17.15
CA GLY A 274 6.33 -20.24 -16.84
C GLY A 274 4.93 -19.88 -17.35
N ILE A 275 3.92 -20.56 -16.80
CA ILE A 275 2.50 -20.37 -17.13
C ILE A 275 1.71 -20.30 -15.82
N PRO A 276 0.72 -19.39 -15.67
CA PRO A 276 0.00 -19.16 -14.41
C PRO A 276 -0.67 -20.37 -13.72
N ASN A 277 -0.89 -21.48 -14.43
CA ASN A 277 -1.52 -22.71 -13.88
C ASN A 277 -0.65 -23.97 -14.11
N ASP A 278 0.66 -23.82 -14.30
CA ASP A 278 1.63 -24.91 -14.44
C ASP A 278 2.81 -24.61 -13.50
N PRO A 279 2.68 -24.87 -12.17
CA PRO A 279 3.67 -24.43 -11.17
C PRO A 279 5.07 -25.04 -11.39
N ASP A 280 5.14 -26.26 -11.92
CA ASP A 280 6.37 -26.92 -12.38
C ASP A 280 7.06 -26.20 -13.57
N SER A 281 6.42 -25.16 -14.14
CA SER A 281 6.99 -24.31 -15.20
C SER A 281 7.34 -22.89 -14.76
N LEU A 282 6.84 -22.43 -13.60
CA LEU A 282 7.27 -21.19 -12.98
C LEU A 282 8.73 -21.32 -12.51
N PRO A 283 9.44 -20.22 -12.17
CA PRO A 283 10.67 -20.31 -11.40
C PRO A 283 10.50 -21.20 -10.17
N CYS A 284 11.53 -21.99 -9.81
CA CYS A 284 11.45 -23.10 -8.86
C CYS A 284 11.15 -22.74 -7.38
N ILE A 285 10.62 -21.55 -7.13
CA ILE A 285 10.28 -21.02 -5.80
C ILE A 285 8.94 -21.62 -5.31
N HIS A 286 8.01 -21.96 -6.22
CA HIS A 286 6.66 -22.43 -5.84
C HIS A 286 6.12 -23.58 -6.74
N SER A 287 6.01 -24.81 -6.20
CA SER A 287 5.16 -25.88 -6.78
C SER A 287 4.45 -26.71 -5.69
N PRO A 288 3.11 -26.85 -5.67
CA PRO A 288 2.39 -27.35 -4.49
C PRO A 288 2.40 -28.87 -4.28
N GLU A 289 2.60 -29.69 -5.33
CA GLU A 289 2.33 -31.14 -5.25
C GLU A 289 3.40 -31.95 -4.47
N GLN A 290 4.45 -31.31 -3.94
CA GLN A 290 5.42 -31.95 -3.03
C GLN A 290 5.12 -31.70 -1.55
N ASP A 291 3.97 -31.12 -1.21
CA ASP A 291 3.59 -30.90 0.19
C ASP A 291 3.13 -32.18 0.90
N ASP A 292 4.10 -32.92 1.44
CA ASP A 292 3.93 -34.09 2.32
C ASP A 292 3.36 -33.71 3.72
N ARG A 293 3.11 -32.42 4.04
CA ARG A 293 2.48 -32.01 5.31
C ARG A 293 1.05 -32.54 5.38
N THR A 294 0.65 -33.02 6.56
CA THR A 294 -0.72 -33.51 6.81
C THR A 294 -1.32 -32.86 8.06
N VAL A 295 -2.45 -32.18 7.89
CA VAL A 295 -3.14 -31.49 8.98
C VAL A 295 -4.19 -32.41 9.60
N SER A 296 -4.14 -32.50 10.93
CA SER A 296 -4.88 -33.47 11.74
C SER A 296 -5.89 -32.79 12.68
N ILE A 297 -7.18 -32.97 12.43
CA ILE A 297 -8.29 -32.25 13.10
C ILE A 297 -9.21 -33.18 13.89
N GLU A 298 -9.57 -32.82 15.12
CA GLU A 298 -10.61 -33.53 15.87
C GLU A 298 -12.03 -33.10 15.47
N LEU A 299 -12.79 -34.05 14.91
CA LEU A 299 -14.17 -33.84 14.45
C LEU A 299 -15.16 -34.68 15.27
N THR A 300 -16.32 -34.11 15.63
CA THR A 300 -17.41 -34.88 16.26
C THR A 300 -18.13 -35.78 15.24
N PRO A 301 -18.86 -36.83 15.65
CA PRO A 301 -19.64 -37.67 14.73
C PRO A 301 -20.70 -36.92 13.91
N ALA A 302 -21.13 -35.74 14.37
CA ALA A 302 -22.04 -34.87 13.62
C ALA A 302 -21.31 -34.04 12.55
N GLN A 303 -20.06 -33.63 12.79
CA GLN A 303 -19.22 -32.92 11.83
C GLN A 303 -18.65 -33.89 10.78
N ARG A 304 -18.13 -35.07 11.17
CA ARG A 304 -17.68 -36.10 10.22
C ARG A 304 -18.79 -36.51 9.25
N LYS A 305 -20.02 -36.70 9.76
CA LYS A 305 -21.19 -36.96 8.90
C LYS A 305 -21.54 -35.78 7.98
N ALA A 306 -21.37 -34.53 8.44
CA ALA A 306 -21.62 -33.36 7.60
C ALA A 306 -20.59 -33.26 6.46
N ALA A 307 -19.29 -33.43 6.75
CA ALA A 307 -18.24 -33.46 5.74
C ALA A 307 -18.53 -34.51 4.64
N VAL A 308 -18.89 -35.74 5.02
CA VAL A 308 -19.24 -36.83 4.08
C VAL A 308 -20.54 -36.56 3.28
N GLU A 309 -21.46 -35.74 3.79
CA GLU A 309 -22.66 -35.32 3.05
C GLU A 309 -22.42 -34.10 2.15
N LEU A 310 -21.22 -33.50 2.19
CA LEU A 310 -20.82 -32.33 1.41
C LEU A 310 -19.74 -32.66 0.37
N MET A 311 -18.77 -33.51 0.74
CA MET A 311 -17.64 -33.97 -0.08
C MET A 311 -17.64 -35.50 -0.14
N PRO A 312 -18.48 -36.11 -1.00
CA PRO A 312 -18.64 -37.56 -1.08
C PRO A 312 -17.43 -38.31 -1.67
N GLU A 313 -16.59 -37.63 -2.45
CA GLU A 313 -15.32 -38.13 -2.99
C GLU A 313 -14.24 -38.29 -1.90
N LEU A 314 -14.14 -37.37 -0.95
CA LEU A 314 -13.22 -37.48 0.21
C LEU A 314 -13.74 -38.41 1.32
N ALA A 315 -14.89 -39.07 1.13
CA ALA A 315 -15.61 -39.79 2.19
C ALA A 315 -14.82 -40.93 2.86
N GLU A 316 -13.81 -41.50 2.19
CA GLU A 316 -12.98 -42.57 2.75
C GLU A 316 -12.02 -42.10 3.86
N HIS A 317 -11.65 -40.82 3.90
CA HIS A 317 -10.87 -40.25 5.01
C HIS A 317 -11.70 -40.10 6.30
N PHE A 318 -13.03 -40.09 6.21
CA PHE A 318 -13.95 -39.75 7.31
C PHE A 318 -14.68 -40.98 7.92
N VAL A 319 -14.03 -42.15 7.96
CA VAL A 319 -14.61 -43.46 8.32
C VAL A 319 -15.49 -43.43 9.58
N VAL A 320 -16.73 -43.93 9.46
CA VAL A 320 -17.80 -43.78 10.47
C VAL A 320 -18.01 -45.03 11.33
N ASP A 321 -17.23 -45.17 12.41
CA ASP A 321 -17.67 -45.90 13.61
C ASP A 321 -18.09 -44.93 14.74
N LYS A 322 -18.93 -45.40 15.65
CA LYS A 322 -19.96 -44.55 16.28
C LYS A 322 -19.85 -44.52 17.80
N THR A 323 -19.25 -43.45 18.33
CA THR A 323 -19.89 -42.61 19.39
C THR A 323 -19.10 -41.34 19.76
N THR A 324 -17.80 -41.26 19.47
CA THR A 324 -16.89 -40.23 20.02
C THR A 324 -16.30 -39.24 19.01
N LEU A 325 -15.69 -38.18 19.55
CA LEU A 325 -14.64 -37.40 18.86
C LEU A 325 -13.56 -38.33 18.30
N GLN A 326 -12.97 -37.91 17.19
CA GLN A 326 -11.95 -38.67 16.45
C GLN A 326 -11.13 -37.70 15.61
N THR A 327 -9.81 -37.81 15.67
CA THR A 327 -8.88 -37.12 14.78
C THR A 327 -9.01 -37.66 13.36
N VAL A 328 -9.00 -36.77 12.38
CA VAL A 328 -8.94 -37.07 10.94
C VAL A 328 -7.75 -36.33 10.36
N THR A 329 -6.92 -37.03 9.58
CA THR A 329 -5.69 -36.50 8.98
C THR A 329 -5.86 -36.47 7.46
N LEU A 330 -5.65 -35.31 6.85
CA LEU A 330 -5.68 -35.11 5.39
C LEU A 330 -4.37 -34.44 4.94
N PRO A 331 -3.92 -34.62 3.69
CA PRO A 331 -2.83 -33.84 3.09
C PRO A 331 -3.14 -32.33 3.06
N TYR A 332 -2.11 -31.48 3.04
CA TYR A 332 -2.27 -30.02 3.08
C TYR A 332 -3.00 -29.47 1.84
N TYR A 333 -2.71 -29.95 0.63
CA TYR A 333 -3.46 -29.56 -0.58
C TYR A 333 -4.96 -29.93 -0.54
N VAL A 334 -5.33 -30.96 0.23
CA VAL A 334 -6.74 -31.31 0.49
C VAL A 334 -7.38 -30.34 1.48
N TRP A 335 -6.58 -29.62 2.27
CA TRP A 335 -7.01 -28.53 3.15
C TRP A 335 -7.15 -27.18 2.44
N GLU A 336 -6.30 -26.87 1.47
CA GLU A 336 -6.43 -25.66 0.63
C GLU A 336 -7.71 -25.70 -0.21
N SER A 337 -7.91 -26.80 -0.96
CA SER A 337 -9.16 -27.07 -1.68
C SER A 337 -10.41 -27.20 -0.78
N LEU A 338 -10.23 -27.29 0.55
CA LEU A 338 -11.28 -27.25 1.57
C LEU A 338 -11.68 -25.83 2.00
N ASP A 339 -10.86 -24.79 1.76
CA ASP A 339 -11.29 -23.39 1.88
C ASP A 339 -11.90 -22.88 0.54
N ASP A 340 -11.41 -23.35 -0.62
CA ASP A 340 -12.04 -23.10 -1.94
C ASP A 340 -13.48 -23.65 -2.04
N THR A 341 -13.71 -24.87 -1.54
CA THR A 341 -15.05 -25.49 -1.54
C THR A 341 -16.05 -24.83 -0.56
N THR A 342 -15.69 -23.70 0.06
CA THR A 342 -16.60 -22.93 0.94
C THR A 342 -17.73 -22.20 0.21
N GLY A 343 -17.80 -22.24 -1.13
CA GLY A 343 -18.95 -21.81 -1.95
C GLY A 343 -20.29 -22.53 -1.65
N LEU A 344 -20.31 -23.47 -0.72
CA LEU A 344 -21.51 -24.07 -0.14
C LEU A 344 -22.40 -23.03 0.56
N GLN A 345 -23.49 -22.63 -0.10
CA GLN A 345 -24.52 -21.74 0.48
C GLN A 345 -25.12 -22.32 1.78
N ILE A 346 -24.62 -21.85 2.92
CA ILE A 346 -25.17 -22.15 4.25
C ILE A 346 -26.36 -21.22 4.50
N PRO A 347 -27.61 -21.73 4.63
CA PRO A 347 -28.79 -20.86 4.73
C PRO A 347 -28.77 -19.92 5.93
N TYR A 348 -29.25 -18.67 5.72
CA TYR A 348 -29.18 -17.56 6.68
C TYR A 348 -29.75 -17.84 8.09
N SER A 349 -30.63 -18.85 8.25
CA SER A 349 -31.09 -19.27 9.58
C SER A 349 -31.39 -20.77 9.69
N GLY A 350 -31.12 -21.33 10.88
CA GLY A 350 -31.44 -22.72 11.22
C GLY A 350 -30.33 -23.42 12.00
N ARG A 351 -30.68 -24.37 12.88
CA ARG A 351 -29.73 -25.09 13.75
C ARG A 351 -28.66 -25.93 13.01
N SER A 352 -28.86 -26.17 11.71
CA SER A 352 -27.85 -26.80 10.84
C SER A 352 -26.76 -25.81 10.43
N ALA A 353 -27.13 -24.58 10.09
CA ALA A 353 -26.21 -23.55 9.58
C ALA A 353 -25.12 -23.19 10.60
N THR A 354 -25.51 -23.00 11.86
CA THR A 354 -24.57 -22.72 12.97
C THR A 354 -23.52 -23.82 13.13
N ARG A 355 -23.86 -25.09 12.87
CA ARG A 355 -22.90 -26.20 12.99
C ARG A 355 -21.87 -26.25 11.86
N LEU A 356 -22.23 -25.78 10.68
CA LEU A 356 -21.32 -25.71 9.52
C LEU A 356 -20.39 -24.50 9.66
N ARG A 357 -20.93 -23.34 10.07
CA ARG A 357 -20.12 -22.14 10.35
C ARG A 357 -19.07 -22.37 11.45
N ASN A 358 -19.46 -23.07 12.52
CA ASN A 358 -18.55 -23.48 13.60
C ASN A 358 -17.56 -24.60 13.20
N LEU A 359 -17.71 -25.24 12.03
CA LEU A 359 -16.72 -26.16 11.49
C LEU A 359 -15.69 -25.39 10.66
N ARG A 360 -16.14 -24.56 9.70
CA ARG A 360 -15.27 -23.71 8.86
C ARG A 360 -14.33 -22.83 9.69
N ASN A 361 -14.87 -22.10 10.67
CA ASN A 361 -14.05 -21.19 11.48
C ASN A 361 -12.99 -21.92 12.34
N LYS A 362 -13.20 -23.22 12.65
CA LYS A 362 -12.22 -24.03 13.37
C LYS A 362 -11.15 -24.66 12.46
N ILE A 363 -11.32 -24.54 11.14
CA ILE A 363 -10.31 -24.94 10.16
C ILE A 363 -9.35 -23.77 9.93
N ARG A 364 -9.87 -22.59 9.57
CA ARG A 364 -9.08 -21.38 9.26
C ARG A 364 -8.06 -21.00 10.33
N GLN A 365 -8.40 -21.09 11.62
CA GLN A 365 -7.47 -20.71 12.69
C GLN A 365 -6.13 -21.48 12.57
N THR A 366 -6.20 -22.77 12.30
CA THR A 366 -5.05 -23.69 12.19
C THR A 366 -4.11 -23.40 11.01
N LEU A 367 -4.42 -22.40 10.17
CA LEU A 367 -3.60 -21.98 9.04
C LEU A 367 -2.93 -20.60 9.26
N LEU A 368 -3.49 -19.77 10.14
CA LEU A 368 -2.85 -18.50 10.53
C LEU A 368 -1.69 -18.75 11.48
N ASP A 369 -1.84 -19.75 12.37
CA ASP A 369 -0.82 -20.24 13.32
C ASP A 369 0.39 -20.95 12.63
N PHE A 370 0.78 -20.55 11.41
CA PHE A 370 1.80 -21.23 10.57
C PHE A 370 2.59 -20.29 9.61
N ALA A 371 2.12 -19.07 9.36
CA ALA A 371 2.61 -18.21 8.28
C ALA A 371 2.94 -16.82 8.84
N ASP A 372 3.88 -16.78 9.78
CA ASP A 372 3.94 -15.69 10.74
C ASP A 372 5.34 -15.59 11.33
N GLU A 373 6.38 -15.54 10.47
CA GLU A 373 7.71 -15.79 11.00
C GLU A 373 8.92 -14.84 10.74
N PHE A 374 9.20 -13.88 9.79
CA PHE A 374 10.60 -13.34 9.64
C PHE A 374 10.92 -11.82 9.31
N GLU A 375 11.34 -10.91 10.27
CA GLU A 375 12.06 -9.58 10.06
C GLU A 375 12.38 -8.78 11.41
N GLU A 376 12.75 -7.46 11.41
CA GLU A 376 12.92 -6.40 12.50
C GLU A 376 14.12 -6.36 13.54
N ASP A 377 14.96 -5.25 13.63
CA ASP A 377 15.78 -4.70 14.81
C ASP A 377 16.78 -3.48 14.51
N LEU A 378 16.62 -2.22 15.03
CA LEU A 378 17.63 -1.10 15.37
C LEU A 378 16.95 0.29 15.77
N PRO A 379 17.61 1.31 16.42
CA PRO A 379 17.00 2.51 17.09
C PRO A 379 17.33 3.98 16.55
N ASP A 380 17.18 5.05 17.38
CA ASP A 380 17.17 6.55 17.15
C ASP A 380 17.49 7.34 18.50
N PRO A 381 17.61 8.70 18.66
CA PRO A 381 18.50 9.32 19.72
C PRO A 381 18.11 10.61 20.59
N ASP A 382 17.84 10.56 21.96
CA ASP A 382 17.56 11.69 22.94
C ASP A 382 18.10 11.82 24.52
N GLU A 383 19.39 11.56 24.98
CA GLU A 383 20.23 12.03 26.21
C GLU A 383 21.78 12.44 25.94
N ALA A 384 22.20 13.24 24.92
CA ALA A 384 23.64 13.60 24.60
C ALA A 384 24.15 15.08 24.26
N PHE A 385 23.43 15.99 23.56
CA PHE A 385 23.61 17.47 23.36
C PHE A 385 24.42 18.21 24.45
N ALA A 386 24.38 17.77 25.72
CA ALA A 386 24.99 18.37 26.91
C ALA A 386 26.55 18.50 26.93
N GLY A 387 27.24 18.61 25.79
CA GLY A 387 28.70 18.85 25.77
C GLY A 387 29.36 19.31 24.47
N GLU A 388 28.85 18.89 23.31
CA GLU A 388 29.64 18.83 22.07
C GLU A 388 29.56 20.09 21.19
N THR A 389 30.65 20.41 20.47
CA THR A 389 30.70 21.56 19.55
C THR A 389 30.43 21.16 18.10
N TRP A 390 29.24 20.61 17.85
CA TRP A 390 28.78 20.13 16.54
C TRP A 390 28.95 21.16 15.41
N GLY A 391 29.38 20.69 14.23
CA GLY A 391 29.67 21.50 13.05
C GLY A 391 31.12 21.97 12.93
N ILE A 392 31.49 22.39 11.72
CA ILE A 392 32.87 22.65 11.30
C ILE A 392 33.39 23.99 11.86
N PRO A 393 34.54 24.02 12.58
CA PRO A 393 35.17 25.24 13.03
C PRO A 393 35.65 26.12 11.85
N GLY A 394 35.36 27.42 11.90
CA GLY A 394 35.79 28.40 10.89
C GLY A 394 37.32 28.60 10.79
N SER A 395 38.11 27.92 11.62
CA SER A 395 39.57 27.82 11.50
C SER A 395 40.03 26.83 10.43
N GLU A 396 39.12 25.98 9.93
CA GLU A 396 39.43 24.81 9.09
C GLU A 396 38.85 24.92 7.67
N LEU A 397 37.96 25.90 7.46
CA LEU A 397 37.38 26.24 6.17
C LEU A 397 38.18 27.35 5.46
N ASP A 398 38.22 27.31 4.12
CA ASP A 398 38.86 28.35 3.30
C ASP A 398 37.89 29.52 2.96
N GLU A 399 36.63 29.21 2.62
CA GLU A 399 35.59 30.17 2.24
C GLU A 399 34.22 29.79 2.82
N ILE A 400 33.37 30.79 3.08
CA ILE A 400 31.98 30.66 3.55
C ILE A 400 31.03 31.34 2.57
N TYR A 401 29.94 30.65 2.26
CA TYR A 401 28.87 31.11 1.38
C TYR A 401 27.71 31.64 2.22
N ARG A 402 27.44 32.95 2.14
CA ARG A 402 26.25 33.55 2.74
C ARG A 402 25.09 33.43 1.75
N LEU A 403 24.18 32.50 2.02
CA LEU A 403 23.00 32.23 1.20
C LEU A 403 21.78 32.93 1.79
N GLN A 404 21.05 33.67 0.97
CA GLN A 404 19.68 34.08 1.24
C GLN A 404 18.75 33.14 0.49
N ILE A 405 17.79 32.54 1.18
CA ILE A 405 16.82 31.61 0.63
C ILE A 405 15.43 32.20 0.84
N SER A 406 14.65 32.38 -0.23
CA SER A 406 13.25 32.81 -0.16
C SER A 406 12.37 31.73 -0.78
N LEU A 407 11.34 31.31 -0.06
CA LEU A 407 10.21 30.61 -0.68
C LEU A 407 9.50 31.60 -1.62
N ASN A 408 9.16 31.16 -2.84
CA ASN A 408 8.50 32.00 -3.83
C ASN A 408 6.98 32.07 -3.58
N GLY A 409 6.26 32.90 -4.36
CA GLY A 409 4.79 32.92 -4.38
C GLY A 409 4.09 33.66 -3.22
N LEU A 410 4.67 33.69 -2.02
CA LEU A 410 4.06 34.28 -0.82
C LEU A 410 4.44 35.76 -0.58
N ALA A 411 3.54 36.48 0.11
CA ALA A 411 3.75 37.86 0.53
C ALA A 411 2.98 38.14 1.85
N PRO A 412 3.65 38.48 2.97
CA PRO A 412 5.10 38.65 3.13
C PRO A 412 5.89 37.35 2.92
N PRO A 413 7.16 37.43 2.47
CA PRO A 413 7.96 36.27 2.13
C PRO A 413 8.35 35.47 3.37
N ILE A 414 8.36 34.15 3.26
CA ILE A 414 9.08 33.24 4.17
C ILE A 414 10.52 33.15 3.66
N TRP A 415 11.49 33.37 4.54
CA TRP A 415 12.89 33.40 4.14
C TRP A 415 13.86 33.10 5.28
N ARG A 416 15.07 32.71 4.89
CA ARG A 416 16.20 32.35 5.74
C ARG A 416 17.48 32.97 5.19
N ARG A 417 18.47 33.23 6.04
CA ARG A 417 19.84 33.57 5.64
C ARG A 417 20.81 32.70 6.44
N ILE A 418 21.49 31.81 5.73
CA ILE A 418 22.43 30.86 6.30
C ILE A 418 23.86 31.16 5.82
N GLU A 419 24.83 30.70 6.59
CA GLU A 419 26.26 30.70 6.26
C GLU A 419 26.76 29.26 6.30
N VAL A 420 27.23 28.78 5.15
CA VAL A 420 27.61 27.37 4.90
C VAL A 420 29.03 27.28 4.33
N PRO A 421 29.73 26.15 4.49
CA PRO A 421 30.96 25.85 3.73
C PRO A 421 30.70 25.75 2.22
N ASP A 422 31.73 25.47 1.42
CA ASP A 422 31.50 24.99 0.05
C ASP A 422 30.94 23.56 0.13
N LEU A 423 29.73 23.36 -0.37
CA LEU A 423 29.01 22.10 -0.40
C LEU A 423 28.73 21.71 -1.85
N ASP A 424 28.59 20.42 -2.12
CA ASP A 424 27.87 19.96 -3.30
C ASP A 424 26.36 20.28 -3.20
N PHE A 425 25.62 20.05 -4.28
CA PHE A 425 24.19 20.35 -4.31
C PHE A 425 23.30 19.33 -3.58
N ALA A 426 23.80 18.13 -3.24
CA ALA A 426 23.06 17.16 -2.42
C ALA A 426 23.18 17.50 -0.92
N GLY A 427 24.40 17.79 -0.44
CA GLY A 427 24.63 18.33 0.91
C GLY A 427 23.93 19.68 1.12
N LEU A 428 23.88 20.53 0.10
CA LEU A 428 23.09 21.77 0.13
C LEU A 428 21.58 21.49 0.24
N HIS A 429 21.08 20.40 -0.32
CA HIS A 429 19.66 20.04 -0.23
C HIS A 429 19.27 19.60 1.19
N LEU A 430 20.06 18.75 1.86
CA LEU A 430 19.84 18.39 3.27
C LEU A 430 19.87 19.63 4.18
N VAL A 431 20.83 20.53 3.92
CA VAL A 431 20.91 21.86 4.55
C VAL A 431 19.64 22.68 4.33
N LEU A 432 19.04 22.64 3.14
CA LEU A 432 17.80 23.37 2.84
C LEU A 432 16.58 22.77 3.55
N GLN A 433 16.49 21.44 3.66
CA GLN A 433 15.44 20.74 4.40
C GLN A 433 15.43 21.15 5.88
N LYS A 434 16.56 20.99 6.60
CA LYS A 434 16.69 21.45 8.00
C LYS A 434 16.63 22.98 8.17
N THR A 435 16.91 23.76 7.11
CA THR A 435 16.72 25.23 7.11
C THR A 435 15.25 25.65 7.04
N MET A 436 14.39 24.84 6.41
CA MET A 436 12.95 25.09 6.35
C MET A 436 12.18 24.44 7.48
N GLY A 437 12.61 23.27 7.96
CA GLY A 437 11.84 22.41 8.86
C GLY A 437 10.99 21.44 8.04
N TRP A 438 11.66 20.66 7.18
CA TRP A 438 11.09 19.69 6.26
C TRP A 438 11.82 18.35 6.35
N GLU A 439 11.13 17.29 5.95
CA GLU A 439 11.39 15.90 6.34
C GLU A 439 12.10 15.06 5.28
N ASN A 440 12.35 15.65 4.10
CA ASN A 440 12.99 15.00 2.96
C ASN A 440 12.21 13.81 2.34
N CYS A 441 10.91 13.71 2.62
CA CYS A 441 10.03 12.66 2.10
C CYS A 441 9.71 12.74 0.58
N HIS A 442 10.26 13.73 -0.16
CA HIS A 442 9.86 14.06 -1.53
C HIS A 442 11.02 14.39 -2.47
N LEU A 443 10.80 14.21 -3.78
CA LEU A 443 11.79 14.53 -4.82
C LEU A 443 12.14 16.03 -4.89
N TYR A 444 13.39 16.34 -5.28
CA TYR A 444 13.86 17.72 -5.47
C TYR A 444 14.57 17.96 -6.81
N GLN A 445 14.65 19.23 -7.22
CA GLN A 445 15.59 19.69 -8.26
C GLN A 445 16.08 21.13 -8.03
N PHE A 446 17.33 21.38 -8.36
CA PHE A 446 17.89 22.72 -8.54
C PHE A 446 17.88 23.12 -10.02
N ARG A 447 17.75 24.42 -10.30
CA ARG A 447 17.77 24.98 -11.65
C ARG A 447 18.69 26.20 -11.73
N PHE A 448 19.80 26.10 -12.48
CA PHE A 448 20.72 27.20 -12.73
C PHE A 448 20.82 27.54 -14.22
N GLY A 449 19.93 28.43 -14.67
CA GLY A 449 19.87 28.89 -16.06
C GLY A 449 19.27 27.82 -16.98
N THR A 450 20.11 26.99 -17.59
CA THR A 450 19.71 25.81 -18.37
C THR A 450 20.25 24.50 -17.80
N ARG A 451 21.03 24.55 -16.73
CA ARG A 451 21.47 23.37 -15.96
C ARG A 451 20.39 22.99 -14.95
N LYS A 452 20.21 21.69 -14.73
CA LYS A 452 19.44 21.11 -13.62
C LYS A 452 20.40 20.30 -12.75
N PHE A 453 20.22 20.33 -11.43
CA PHE A 453 20.92 19.43 -10.50
C PHE A 453 19.89 18.68 -9.66
N ALA A 454 20.03 17.38 -9.50
CA ALA A 454 19.18 16.51 -8.69
C ALA A 454 19.88 15.15 -8.54
N GLU A 455 19.29 14.26 -7.77
CA GLU A 455 19.81 12.91 -7.58
C GLU A 455 19.91 12.13 -8.92
N PRO A 456 20.86 11.20 -9.03
CA PRO A 456 21.09 10.43 -10.24
C PRO A 456 19.93 9.44 -10.48
N ASN A 457 18.97 9.85 -11.31
CA ASN A 457 17.90 8.97 -11.77
C ASN A 457 18.49 7.69 -12.41
N PRO A 458 18.15 6.48 -11.91
CA PRO A 458 18.69 5.22 -12.43
C PRO A 458 18.20 4.86 -13.85
N ASP A 459 17.25 5.59 -14.44
CA ASP A 459 16.83 5.45 -15.85
C ASP A 459 17.87 6.02 -16.84
N PRO A 460 18.64 5.18 -17.58
CA PRO A 460 19.62 5.65 -18.55
C PRO A 460 18.99 6.21 -19.84
N TYR A 461 17.66 6.14 -20.00
CA TYR A 461 16.93 6.65 -21.16
C TYR A 461 16.40 8.07 -20.96
N TRP A 462 16.46 8.61 -19.73
CA TRP A 462 16.06 9.98 -19.42
C TRP A 462 16.92 11.00 -20.20
N ARG A 463 16.33 11.61 -21.25
CA ARG A 463 17.01 12.60 -22.08
C ARG A 463 17.00 13.97 -21.40
N ASN A 464 18.18 14.58 -21.32
CA ASN A 464 18.45 15.75 -20.48
C ASN A 464 18.31 15.41 -18.99
N ALA A 465 19.08 14.41 -18.55
CA ALA A 465 19.30 14.15 -17.14
C ALA A 465 19.72 15.45 -16.42
N PRO A 466 19.26 15.67 -15.18
CA PRO A 466 19.99 16.58 -14.31
C PRO A 466 21.45 16.12 -14.24
N GLU A 467 22.36 17.08 -14.08
CA GLU A 467 23.71 16.76 -13.63
C GLU A 467 23.57 16.33 -12.16
N ASP A 468 24.27 15.28 -11.74
CA ASP A 468 24.14 14.73 -10.38
C ASP A 468 24.42 15.84 -9.34
N SER A 469 23.54 15.98 -8.35
CA SER A 469 23.67 17.00 -7.30
C SER A 469 24.95 16.84 -6.48
N ALA A 470 25.47 15.62 -6.30
CA ALA A 470 26.73 15.37 -5.61
C ALA A 470 27.99 15.71 -6.46
N ASP A 471 27.87 15.77 -7.79
CA ASP A 471 28.98 16.05 -8.71
C ASP A 471 29.29 17.56 -8.85
N ILE A 472 28.40 18.45 -8.39
CA ILE A 472 28.45 19.89 -8.63
C ILE A 472 28.63 20.67 -7.32
N MET A 473 29.66 21.53 -7.23
CA MET A 473 29.89 22.38 -6.04
C MET A 473 29.15 23.73 -6.11
N LEU A 474 28.83 24.28 -4.94
CA LEU A 474 28.31 25.65 -4.78
C LEU A 474 29.29 26.70 -5.35
N SER A 475 30.59 26.47 -5.22
CA SER A 475 31.66 27.26 -5.83
C SER A 475 31.62 27.32 -7.37
N ASP A 476 31.24 26.27 -8.09
CA ASP A 476 31.07 26.29 -9.56
C ASP A 476 29.97 27.26 -10.00
N VAL A 477 28.90 27.30 -9.22
CA VAL A 477 27.75 28.21 -9.42
C VAL A 477 28.11 29.64 -9.03
N ALA A 478 28.89 29.85 -7.96
CA ALA A 478 29.41 31.16 -7.58
C ALA A 478 30.39 31.73 -8.63
N ALA A 479 31.30 30.91 -9.14
CA ALA A 479 32.36 31.32 -10.08
C ALA A 479 31.82 31.77 -11.45
N THR A 480 30.63 31.32 -11.85
CA THR A 480 30.15 31.46 -13.25
C THR A 480 29.78 32.90 -13.66
N LYS A 481 29.65 33.86 -12.74
CA LYS A 481 29.18 35.24 -13.06
C LYS A 481 29.99 36.32 -12.32
N LYS A 482 30.54 37.29 -13.09
CA LYS A 482 31.17 38.53 -12.56
C LYS A 482 30.17 39.55 -11.97
N ARG A 483 29.14 39.09 -11.25
CA ARG A 483 28.12 39.92 -10.62
C ARG A 483 28.25 39.78 -9.11
N LYS A 484 27.93 40.86 -8.38
CA LYS A 484 27.46 40.68 -7.00
C LYS A 484 26.09 40.02 -7.07
N ASN A 485 25.86 39.05 -6.20
CA ASN A 485 24.66 38.21 -6.14
C ASN A 485 24.54 37.27 -7.35
N VAL A 486 24.69 35.96 -7.09
CA VAL A 486 24.35 34.87 -8.00
C VAL A 486 23.14 34.16 -7.44
N SER A 487 22.14 33.88 -8.28
CA SER A 487 20.92 33.18 -7.86
C SER A 487 20.63 31.97 -8.74
N PHE A 488 20.02 30.96 -8.11
CA PHE A 488 19.50 29.73 -8.69
C PHE A 488 18.15 29.41 -8.04
N PHE A 489 17.42 28.45 -8.59
CA PHE A 489 16.20 27.93 -7.97
C PHE A 489 16.46 26.56 -7.35
N TYR A 490 15.68 26.25 -6.33
CA TYR A 490 15.50 24.93 -5.72
C TYR A 490 14.00 24.65 -5.69
N GLU A 491 13.60 23.42 -5.89
CA GLU A 491 12.20 22.98 -5.92
C GLU A 491 12.15 21.64 -5.21
N TYR A 492 11.28 21.55 -4.22
CA TYR A 492 11.07 20.39 -3.36
C TYR A 492 9.58 20.04 -3.41
N ASP A 493 9.28 18.74 -3.41
CA ASP A 493 8.04 18.13 -3.87
C ASP A 493 7.61 18.55 -5.29
N PHE A 494 7.36 17.55 -6.15
CA PHE A 494 6.85 17.77 -7.51
C PHE A 494 5.30 17.74 -7.59
N GLY A 495 4.62 17.41 -6.50
CA GLY A 495 3.18 17.61 -6.29
C GLY A 495 2.84 19.08 -5.99
N ASP A 496 3.29 19.58 -4.84
CA ASP A 496 3.04 20.92 -4.33
C ASP A 496 3.96 22.01 -4.94
N SER A 497 5.13 21.62 -5.48
CA SER A 497 6.07 22.49 -6.21
C SER A 497 6.55 23.68 -5.36
N TRP A 498 7.26 23.39 -4.26
CA TRP A 498 7.85 24.39 -3.37
C TRP A 498 9.07 25.08 -4.01
N GLU A 499 8.83 25.97 -4.99
CA GLU A 499 9.88 26.75 -5.63
C GLU A 499 10.51 27.79 -4.67
N HIS A 500 11.83 27.71 -4.51
CA HIS A 500 12.66 28.67 -3.78
C HIS A 500 13.56 29.46 -4.75
N THR A 501 13.79 30.73 -4.43
CA THR A 501 14.93 31.48 -4.99
C THR A 501 16.06 31.50 -3.97
N ILE A 502 17.19 30.89 -4.31
CA ILE A 502 18.42 30.93 -3.50
C ILE A 502 19.37 31.93 -4.12
N THR A 503 19.99 32.79 -3.30
CA THR A 503 20.92 33.82 -3.71
C THR A 503 22.17 33.82 -2.84
N ILE A 504 23.33 33.59 -3.46
CA ILE A 504 24.64 33.79 -2.85
C ILE A 504 24.86 35.30 -2.69
N GLU A 505 24.63 35.85 -1.49
CA GLU A 505 24.80 37.28 -1.20
C GLU A 505 26.28 37.67 -1.13
N ALA A 506 27.10 36.80 -0.53
CA ALA A 506 28.54 36.97 -0.39
C ALA A 506 29.27 35.62 -0.34
N VAL A 507 30.55 35.65 -0.73
CA VAL A 507 31.54 34.63 -0.39
C VAL A 507 32.62 35.36 0.41
N GLU A 508 32.88 34.91 1.63
CA GLU A 508 33.74 35.59 2.60
C GLU A 508 34.68 34.59 3.28
N ALA A 509 35.81 35.06 3.83
CA ALA A 509 36.65 34.20 4.65
C ALA A 509 35.94 33.92 5.99
N PRO A 510 35.95 32.68 6.51
CA PRO A 510 35.31 32.35 7.78
C PRO A 510 35.88 33.16 8.95
N ASP A 511 35.03 33.36 9.97
CA ASP A 511 35.48 33.76 11.31
C ASP A 511 36.08 32.53 12.03
N PRO A 512 37.38 32.54 12.40
CA PRO A 512 38.03 31.40 13.08
C PRO A 512 37.55 31.14 14.52
N SER A 513 36.57 31.89 15.01
CA SER A 513 35.89 31.69 16.30
C SER A 513 34.40 31.34 16.17
N ALA A 514 33.91 31.15 14.94
CA ALA A 514 32.57 30.66 14.66
C ALA A 514 32.60 29.18 14.22
N ILE A 515 31.45 28.53 14.35
CA ILE A 515 31.18 27.18 13.86
C ILE A 515 30.11 27.25 12.78
N TYR A 516 30.28 26.45 11.71
CA TYR A 516 29.45 26.44 10.51
C TYR A 516 28.94 25.01 10.22
N PRO A 517 27.77 24.84 9.59
CA PRO A 517 26.84 25.88 9.14
C PRO A 517 26.17 26.64 10.31
N ARG A 518 25.50 27.75 9.98
CA ARG A 518 24.64 28.49 10.89
C ARG A 518 23.58 29.31 10.17
N CYS A 519 22.43 29.50 10.79
CA CYS A 519 21.45 30.49 10.38
C CYS A 519 21.71 31.81 11.12
N ILE A 520 21.73 32.93 10.40
CA ILE A 520 22.11 34.24 10.96
C ILE A 520 21.00 35.29 10.89
N ASP A 521 19.93 35.03 10.14
CA ASP A 521 18.77 35.92 9.98
C ASP A 521 17.64 35.15 9.29
N GLY A 522 16.40 35.62 9.40
CA GLY A 522 15.24 35.01 8.75
C GLY A 522 13.92 35.55 9.28
N ALA A 523 12.81 35.10 8.70
CA ALA A 523 11.47 35.37 9.24
C ALA A 523 10.45 34.34 8.76
N ARG A 524 9.39 34.18 9.57
CA ARG A 524 8.16 33.42 9.30
C ARG A 524 8.34 31.90 9.31
N LYS A 525 7.32 31.19 9.81
CA LYS A 525 7.31 29.72 9.86
C LYS A 525 7.09 29.18 8.46
N CYS A 526 7.76 28.07 8.13
CA CYS A 526 7.59 27.44 6.82
C CYS A 526 6.24 26.73 6.70
N PRO A 527 5.74 26.49 5.48
CA PRO A 527 4.60 25.60 5.29
C PRO A 527 4.89 24.22 5.90
N PRO A 528 3.94 23.59 6.61
CA PRO A 528 4.02 22.16 6.92
C PRO A 528 4.11 21.34 5.63
N GLU A 529 4.57 20.08 5.73
CA GLU A 529 4.53 19.13 4.62
C GLU A 529 3.08 18.89 4.15
N ASP A 530 2.95 18.44 2.90
CA ASP A 530 1.71 18.06 2.21
C ASP A 530 0.53 19.06 2.28
N CYS A 531 0.78 20.31 2.70
CA CYS A 531 -0.28 21.29 2.97
C CYS A 531 -0.95 21.89 1.71
N GLY A 532 -0.70 21.36 0.51
CA GLY A 532 -1.34 21.73 -0.75
C GLY A 532 -0.67 22.88 -1.49
N GLY A 533 0.63 23.06 -1.27
CA GLY A 533 1.49 24.03 -1.93
C GLY A 533 1.20 25.46 -1.51
N ILE A 534 1.77 26.42 -2.24
CA ILE A 534 1.59 27.86 -2.01
C ILE A 534 0.10 28.27 -1.87
N TRP A 535 -0.81 27.56 -2.54
CA TRP A 535 -2.25 27.84 -2.49
C TRP A 535 -2.98 27.14 -1.35
N GLY A 536 -2.57 25.95 -0.93
CA GLY A 536 -3.08 25.27 0.25
C GLY A 536 -2.62 25.99 1.52
N PHE A 537 -1.33 26.25 1.65
CA PHE A 537 -0.76 27.06 2.73
C PHE A 537 -1.39 28.45 2.86
N ALA A 538 -1.67 29.13 1.74
CA ALA A 538 -2.39 30.41 1.78
C ALA A 538 -3.81 30.30 2.38
N ARG A 539 -4.53 29.20 2.12
CA ARG A 539 -5.86 28.93 2.71
C ARG A 539 -5.79 28.44 4.16
N PHE A 540 -4.70 27.80 4.55
CA PHE A 540 -4.38 27.45 5.93
C PHE A 540 -4.11 28.70 6.77
N LEU A 541 -3.33 29.66 6.24
CA LEU A 541 -3.13 30.96 6.89
C LEU A 541 -4.40 31.82 6.95
N GLU A 542 -5.31 31.72 5.96
CA GLU A 542 -6.64 32.35 6.05
C GLU A 542 -7.47 31.71 7.18
N ALA A 543 -7.53 30.37 7.27
CA ALA A 543 -8.25 29.65 8.33
C ALA A 543 -7.76 29.98 9.76
N MET A 544 -6.44 30.04 9.97
CA MET A 544 -5.81 30.42 11.23
C MET A 544 -6.11 31.88 11.67
N SER A 545 -6.73 32.71 10.82
CA SER A 545 -6.89 34.16 11.05
C SER A 545 -8.27 34.63 11.56
N ASP A 546 -9.09 33.71 12.10
CA ASP A 546 -10.48 33.88 12.56
C ASP A 546 -11.51 34.12 11.44
N SER A 547 -11.90 33.02 10.78
CA SER A 547 -13.18 32.92 10.08
C SER A 547 -13.90 31.60 10.39
N GLY A 548 -15.19 31.70 10.72
CA GLY A 548 -16.05 30.56 11.07
C GLY A 548 -16.69 29.89 9.86
N ASP A 549 -15.90 29.44 8.89
CA ASP A 549 -16.35 28.61 7.77
C ASP A 549 -16.04 27.12 8.06
N PRO A 550 -16.96 26.16 7.85
CA PRO A 550 -16.68 24.74 8.10
C PRO A 550 -15.51 24.17 7.30
N GLU A 551 -15.25 24.65 6.07
CA GLU A 551 -14.04 24.27 5.31
C GLU A 551 -12.75 24.71 6.02
N GLU A 552 -12.80 25.62 6.99
CA GLU A 552 -11.63 26.16 7.70
C GLU A 552 -11.39 25.45 9.04
N GLN A 553 -12.43 24.90 9.67
CA GLN A 553 -12.28 24.02 10.83
C GLN A 553 -11.52 22.73 10.47
N GLU A 554 -11.91 22.09 9.35
CA GLU A 554 -11.27 20.90 8.77
C GLU A 554 -9.75 21.09 8.54
N ARG A 555 -9.29 22.33 8.30
CA ARG A 555 -7.85 22.68 8.16
C ARG A 555 -7.14 23.08 9.45
N LEU A 556 -7.87 23.35 10.52
CA LEU A 556 -7.32 23.50 11.87
C LEU A 556 -7.21 22.13 12.54
N GLU A 557 -8.20 21.27 12.31
CA GLU A 557 -8.24 19.87 12.73
C GLU A 557 -7.09 19.07 12.05
N TRP A 558 -6.91 19.18 10.72
CA TRP A 558 -5.79 18.55 9.99
C TRP A 558 -4.37 18.92 10.50
N PHE A 559 -4.20 20.08 11.13
CA PHE A 559 -2.88 20.54 11.60
C PHE A 559 -2.62 20.25 13.09
N GLY A 560 -3.61 19.78 13.86
CA GLY A 560 -3.49 19.40 15.27
C GLY A 560 -3.26 20.55 16.28
N GLY A 561 -2.37 21.50 15.98
CA GLY A 561 -1.86 22.50 16.93
C GLY A 561 -2.02 23.96 16.52
N THR A 562 -1.25 24.85 17.17
CA THR A 562 -1.22 26.29 16.88
C THR A 562 -0.10 26.67 15.93
N PHE A 563 -0.41 27.25 14.77
CA PHE A 563 0.58 27.76 13.84
C PHE A 563 0.70 29.29 13.94
N ASP A 564 1.79 29.81 14.53
CA ASP A 564 2.15 31.23 14.35
C ASP A 564 2.95 31.38 13.04
N PRO A 565 2.39 32.02 11.99
CA PRO A 565 3.07 32.17 10.72
C PRO A 565 4.23 33.17 10.75
N GLU A 566 4.41 33.94 11.82
CA GLU A 566 5.54 34.85 11.98
C GLU A 566 6.68 34.25 12.84
N GLU A 567 6.46 33.10 13.47
CA GLU A 567 7.45 32.37 14.28
C GLU A 567 8.68 31.98 13.46
N PHE A 568 9.87 32.30 13.96
CA PHE A 568 11.13 31.78 13.44
C PHE A 568 12.26 32.03 14.45
N ASP A 569 13.07 31.01 14.72
CA ASP A 569 14.27 31.12 15.55
C ASP A 569 15.54 30.73 14.76
N ALA A 570 16.54 31.60 14.77
CA ALA A 570 17.81 31.41 14.04
C ALA A 570 18.83 30.55 14.81
N GLU A 571 18.71 30.43 16.13
CA GLU A 571 19.55 29.56 16.97
C GLU A 571 19.04 28.11 16.89
N ARG A 572 17.72 27.85 16.97
CA ARG A 572 17.15 26.51 16.70
C ARG A 572 17.44 26.05 15.25
N CYS A 573 17.30 26.95 14.27
CA CYS A 573 17.68 26.67 12.88
C CYS A 573 19.21 26.49 12.71
N THR A 574 20.04 27.11 13.55
CA THR A 574 21.49 26.83 13.58
C THR A 574 21.80 25.47 14.16
N TYR A 575 21.04 25.01 15.15
CA TYR A 575 21.23 23.68 15.74
C TYR A 575 20.94 22.57 14.73
N ALA A 576 19.72 22.55 14.17
CA ALA A 576 19.30 21.54 13.19
C ALA A 576 20.13 21.53 11.89
N LEU A 577 20.90 22.60 11.63
CA LEU A 577 21.87 22.66 10.55
C LEU A 577 23.21 22.00 10.88
N ARG A 578 23.60 21.91 12.15
CA ARG A 578 24.92 21.44 12.60
C ARG A 578 24.95 19.94 12.92
N SER A 579 23.82 19.34 13.29
CA SER A 579 23.70 17.88 13.38
C SER A 579 23.90 17.17 12.03
N LEU A 580 23.86 17.89 10.90
CA LEU A 580 24.28 17.39 9.59
C LEU A 580 25.81 17.30 9.41
N PHE A 581 26.60 17.70 10.42
CA PHE A 581 28.06 17.83 10.39
C PHE A 581 28.68 17.44 11.74
N THR A 582 28.24 16.30 12.30
CA THR A 582 28.93 15.55 13.36
C THR A 582 30.13 14.81 12.76
N ASP A 583 31.12 14.48 13.58
CA ASP A 583 32.47 14.03 13.12
C ASP A 583 32.76 12.59 13.58
N ASP A 584 31.69 11.77 13.67
CA ASP A 584 31.70 10.40 14.20
C ASP A 584 31.54 9.38 13.06
N ASP A 585 32.55 8.52 12.95
CA ASP A 585 32.80 7.52 11.89
C ASP A 585 32.83 6.10 12.51
N ASP A 586 32.13 5.95 13.66
CA ASP A 586 31.96 4.76 14.51
C ASP A 586 30.45 4.65 14.90
N ASP A 587 29.97 3.44 15.23
CA ASP A 587 28.55 3.10 15.41
C ASP A 587 27.90 3.57 16.75
N ASP A 588 26.59 3.26 16.89
CA ASP A 588 25.64 3.44 18.00
C ASP A 588 24.92 4.82 18.05
N ASP A 589 23.61 4.79 17.78
CA ASP A 589 22.65 5.84 18.12
C ASP A 589 22.55 5.97 19.66
N ASP A 590 22.81 7.17 20.22
CA ASP A 590 22.35 7.67 21.55
C ASP A 590 22.93 9.14 21.79
N ASP A 591 22.20 10.29 21.89
CA ASP A 591 21.17 10.80 22.88
C ASP A 591 20.69 12.30 22.34
N ASP A 592 20.05 13.48 22.79
CA ASP A 592 19.50 14.37 23.97
C ASP A 592 18.17 15.16 23.80
N ASP A 593 17.41 15.23 24.91
CA ASP A 593 16.32 16.18 25.25
C ASP A 593 16.85 17.51 25.94
N ASP A 594 16.14 18.43 26.61
CA ASP A 594 15.10 18.36 27.67
C ASP A 594 14.47 19.78 27.93
N ASP A 595 13.49 19.88 28.85
CA ASP A 595 13.00 21.06 29.63
C ASP A 595 11.81 21.92 29.08
N ASP A 596 10.55 21.42 29.11
CA ASP A 596 9.31 22.25 29.26
C ASP A 596 8.08 21.48 29.88
N ASP A 597 8.20 21.03 31.14
CA ASP A 597 7.42 19.96 31.82
C ASP A 597 6.00 20.31 32.42
N ASP A 598 5.31 21.40 32.04
CA ASP A 598 4.26 22.03 32.88
C ASP A 598 2.76 21.88 32.44
N ASP A 599 2.39 21.09 31.40
CA ASP A 599 0.98 20.95 30.94
C ASP A 599 0.48 19.52 30.57
N PHE A 600 1.16 18.45 31.03
CA PHE A 600 0.77 17.06 30.76
C PHE A 600 -0.61 16.64 31.36
N ASP A 601 -1.58 16.27 30.51
CA ASP A 601 -2.82 15.58 30.92
C ASP A 601 -2.84 14.11 30.46
N ILE A 602 -2.94 13.20 31.43
CA ILE A 602 -3.13 11.77 31.19
C ILE A 602 -4.43 11.46 30.42
N HIS A 603 -5.41 12.37 30.38
CA HIS A 603 -6.67 12.22 29.64
C HIS A 603 -6.66 12.81 28.22
N THR A 604 -5.49 13.16 27.67
CA THR A 604 -5.32 13.48 26.25
C THR A 604 -5.83 12.33 25.37
N ASP A 605 -6.66 12.64 24.39
CA ASP A 605 -7.06 11.71 23.33
C ASP A 605 -6.21 12.03 22.09
N PHE A 606 -5.38 11.06 21.70
CA PHE A 606 -4.50 11.10 20.53
C PHE A 606 -5.07 10.25 19.37
N PHE A 607 -6.38 10.02 19.38
CA PHE A 607 -7.14 9.46 18.27
C PHE A 607 -8.18 10.48 17.81
N ASP A 608 -8.39 10.59 16.50
CA ASP A 608 -9.37 11.52 15.93
C ASP A 608 -10.82 10.97 15.94
N ASP A 609 -11.77 11.75 15.39
CA ASP A 609 -13.20 11.41 15.37
C ASP A 609 -13.54 10.22 14.42
N ASP A 610 -12.61 9.82 13.54
CA ASP A 610 -12.73 8.65 12.64
C ASP A 610 -11.90 7.43 13.14
N GLY A 611 -10.93 7.64 14.03
CA GLY A 611 -10.15 6.63 14.75
C GLY A 611 -8.69 6.48 14.32
N GLU A 612 -8.12 7.45 13.61
CA GLU A 612 -6.71 7.45 13.22
C GLU A 612 -5.83 8.08 14.33
N LEU A 613 -4.55 7.67 14.39
CA LEU A 613 -3.61 8.02 15.46
C LEU A 613 -2.85 9.31 15.13
N ASP A 614 -2.97 10.31 15.99
CA ASP A 614 -2.05 11.46 16.02
C ASP A 614 -0.73 11.00 16.66
N VAL A 615 0.24 10.65 15.82
CA VAL A 615 1.52 10.07 16.23
C VAL A 615 2.35 11.06 17.05
N ASP A 616 2.38 12.34 16.68
CA ASP A 616 3.14 13.37 17.39
C ASP A 616 2.57 13.60 18.80
N SER A 617 1.25 13.76 18.91
CA SER A 617 0.57 13.90 20.21
C SER A 617 0.65 12.62 21.05
N PHE A 618 0.68 11.44 20.42
CA PHE A 618 0.87 10.17 21.13
C PHE A 618 2.30 10.02 21.67
N ASN A 619 3.32 10.27 20.85
CA ASN A 619 4.73 10.11 21.21
C ASN A 619 5.10 11.04 22.37
N TRP A 620 4.78 12.34 22.28
CA TRP A 620 4.98 13.27 23.39
C TRP A 620 4.21 12.84 24.65
N TRP A 621 3.01 12.30 24.50
CA TRP A 621 2.23 11.83 25.65
C TRP A 621 2.78 10.52 26.27
N SER A 622 3.34 9.60 25.47
CA SER A 622 3.91 8.35 25.96
C SER A 622 5.24 8.61 26.67
N GLU A 623 6.15 9.35 26.04
CA GLU A 623 7.42 9.86 26.60
C GLU A 623 7.19 10.56 27.95
N GLN A 624 6.32 11.58 27.99
CA GLN A 624 6.02 12.32 29.21
C GLN A 624 5.39 11.46 30.33
N LEU A 625 4.67 10.38 29.97
CA LEU A 625 4.10 9.43 30.93
C LEU A 625 5.12 8.39 31.41
N VAL A 626 6.05 7.98 30.54
CA VAL A 626 7.16 7.06 30.82
C VAL A 626 8.19 7.74 31.73
N ASN A 627 8.56 8.98 31.46
CA ASN A 627 9.44 9.79 32.30
C ASN A 627 8.87 9.97 33.72
N ARG A 628 7.57 10.27 33.84
CA ARG A 628 6.86 10.30 35.14
C ARG A 628 6.75 8.93 35.82
N PHE A 629 6.85 7.83 35.08
CA PHE A 629 6.92 6.47 35.63
C PHE A 629 8.34 6.06 36.03
N ALA A 630 9.38 6.50 35.32
CA ALA A 630 10.78 6.22 35.63
C ALA A 630 11.13 6.72 37.05
N ASP A 631 10.75 7.96 37.34
CA ASP A 631 10.95 8.59 38.66
C ASP A 631 9.99 8.04 39.74
N SER A 632 9.08 7.12 39.39
CA SER A 632 8.06 6.63 40.30
C SER A 632 8.63 5.77 41.45
N PRO A 633 8.06 5.85 42.66
CA PRO A 633 8.34 4.90 43.74
C PRO A 633 7.91 3.45 43.41
N GLU A 634 7.21 3.22 42.31
CA GLU A 634 6.80 1.90 41.82
C GLU A 634 7.94 1.22 41.06
N LEU A 635 8.55 1.88 40.07
CA LEU A 635 9.71 1.34 39.34
C LEU A 635 10.94 1.24 40.24
N ASN A 636 11.23 2.28 41.02
CA ASN A 636 12.32 2.35 42.03
C ASN A 636 12.25 1.30 43.16
N ARG A 637 11.29 0.36 43.11
CA ARG A 637 11.17 -0.79 44.03
C ARG A 637 11.56 -2.12 43.41
N LEU A 638 11.68 -2.20 42.08
CA LEU A 638 12.23 -3.36 41.39
C LEU A 638 13.76 -3.33 41.51
N ALA A 639 14.41 -4.49 41.41
CA ALA A 639 15.87 -4.58 41.47
C ALA A 639 16.52 -4.20 40.14
N ASP A 640 15.86 -4.64 39.05
CA ASP A 640 16.25 -4.49 37.66
C ASP A 640 15.03 -3.86 36.93
N GLY A 641 14.64 -2.65 37.37
CA GLY A 641 13.51 -1.90 36.82
C GLY A 641 13.92 -1.06 35.62
N ASP A 642 13.12 -1.12 34.56
CA ASP A 642 13.38 -0.52 33.25
C ASP A 642 12.09 0.20 32.76
N SER A 643 12.23 1.40 32.20
CA SER A 643 11.13 2.24 31.71
C SER A 643 10.75 1.95 30.25
N SER A 644 11.70 1.56 29.40
CA SER A 644 11.49 1.28 27.96
C SER A 644 10.45 0.17 27.72
N ILE A 645 10.35 -0.77 28.69
CA ILE A 645 9.33 -1.82 28.74
C ILE A 645 7.89 -1.26 28.76
N VAL A 646 7.69 -0.05 29.28
CA VAL A 646 6.38 0.63 29.30
C VAL A 646 6.12 1.36 28.00
N GLU A 647 7.10 2.09 27.49
CA GLU A 647 7.09 2.81 26.22
C GLU A 647 6.69 1.90 25.06
N MET A 648 7.51 0.89 24.77
CA MET A 648 7.23 -0.19 23.82
C MET A 648 5.86 -0.86 24.07
N PHE A 649 5.37 -0.93 25.31
CA PHE A 649 4.01 -1.42 25.59
C PHE A 649 2.92 -0.42 25.20
N LEU A 650 3.11 0.89 25.39
CA LEU A 650 2.19 1.95 24.98
C LEU A 650 2.08 2.01 23.44
N ASP A 651 3.19 1.89 22.71
CA ASP A 651 3.18 1.95 21.24
C ASP A 651 2.43 0.74 20.66
N MET A 652 2.69 -0.45 21.21
CA MET A 652 1.94 -1.66 20.88
C MET A 652 0.44 -1.52 21.23
N CYS A 653 0.07 -0.67 22.19
CA CYS A 653 -1.34 -0.34 22.45
C CYS A 653 -1.91 0.60 21.37
N ALA A 654 -1.20 1.68 21.02
CA ALA A 654 -1.65 2.66 20.04
C ALA A 654 -1.87 2.02 18.66
N PHE A 655 -0.82 1.43 18.08
CA PHE A 655 -0.84 0.90 16.71
C PHE A 655 -1.68 -0.39 16.52
N TYR A 656 -1.92 -1.19 17.57
CA TYR A 656 -2.61 -2.49 17.45
C TYR A 656 -3.93 -2.63 18.21
N VAL A 657 -4.34 -1.64 19.01
CA VAL A 657 -5.67 -1.60 19.64
C VAL A 657 -6.52 -0.44 19.14
N GLY A 658 -5.94 0.72 18.84
CA GLY A 658 -6.70 1.93 18.48
C GLY A 658 -7.53 2.49 19.63
N GLU A 659 -7.05 2.33 20.87
CA GLU A 659 -7.71 2.76 22.11
C GLU A 659 -6.65 3.27 23.09
N ASN A 660 -6.93 4.33 23.84
CA ASN A 660 -5.97 4.86 24.82
C ASN A 660 -5.81 3.90 26.03
N PRO A 661 -4.58 3.56 26.47
CA PRO A 661 -4.29 2.68 27.63
C PRO A 661 -5.03 3.02 28.93
N ILE A 662 -5.44 4.28 29.13
CA ILE A 662 -6.23 4.72 30.30
C ILE A 662 -7.69 4.26 30.25
N GLN A 663 -8.18 3.86 29.07
CA GLN A 663 -9.55 3.36 28.85
C GLN A 663 -9.61 1.82 28.87
N PHE A 664 -8.47 1.15 28.70
CA PHE A 664 -8.33 -0.30 28.52
C PHE A 664 -9.17 -1.21 29.42
N THR A 665 -9.69 -2.27 28.82
CA THR A 665 -10.32 -3.40 29.50
C THR A 665 -9.34 -4.57 29.67
N GLU A 666 -9.79 -5.56 30.44
CA GLU A 666 -9.06 -6.83 30.60
C GLU A 666 -8.92 -7.60 29.29
N ALA A 667 -9.73 -7.34 28.25
CA ALA A 667 -9.61 -8.03 26.95
C ALA A 667 -8.43 -7.50 26.12
N ASP A 668 -8.21 -6.19 26.16
CA ASP A 668 -7.33 -5.48 25.24
C ASP A 668 -5.88 -5.63 25.70
N LEU A 669 -5.64 -5.48 27.01
CA LEU A 669 -4.41 -5.91 27.67
C LEU A 669 -4.11 -7.40 27.42
N ASN A 670 -5.11 -8.28 27.40
CA ASN A 670 -4.89 -9.69 27.04
C ASN A 670 -4.46 -9.86 25.56
N SER A 671 -4.94 -9.03 24.63
CA SER A 671 -4.48 -9.04 23.23
C SER A 671 -3.01 -8.64 23.14
N ILE A 672 -2.62 -7.54 23.79
CA ILE A 672 -1.24 -7.05 23.75
C ILE A 672 -0.27 -8.05 24.40
N LEU A 673 -0.50 -8.40 25.66
CA LEU A 673 0.40 -9.28 26.42
C LEU A 673 0.61 -10.66 25.79
N PHE A 674 -0.37 -11.16 25.04
CA PHE A 674 -0.35 -12.55 24.60
C PHE A 674 -0.37 -12.74 23.09
N ASP A 675 -1.08 -11.92 22.32
CA ASP A 675 -1.28 -12.10 20.88
C ASP A 675 -0.51 -11.06 20.03
N VAL A 676 -0.11 -9.90 20.57
CA VAL A 676 0.78 -8.92 19.88
C VAL A 676 2.24 -9.05 20.33
N ILE A 677 2.56 -8.93 21.61
CA ILE A 677 3.96 -8.88 22.08
C ILE A 677 4.73 -10.16 21.76
N PRO A 678 4.20 -11.38 22.00
CA PRO A 678 4.91 -12.59 21.58
C PRO A 678 5.07 -12.72 20.06
N ARG A 679 4.20 -12.05 19.30
CA ARG A 679 4.18 -12.02 17.84
C ARG A 679 5.23 -11.07 17.27
N ARG A 680 5.16 -9.78 17.63
CA ARG A 680 5.98 -8.70 17.04
C ARG A 680 7.30 -8.46 17.77
N VAL A 681 7.29 -8.36 19.09
CA VAL A 681 8.44 -7.84 19.86
C VAL A 681 9.57 -8.86 19.98
N MET A 682 10.81 -8.44 19.69
CA MET A 682 12.06 -9.19 19.87
C MET A 682 12.50 -9.31 21.35
N MET A 683 11.68 -9.97 22.16
CA MET A 683 11.93 -10.19 23.60
C MET A 683 12.31 -11.64 23.91
N GLU A 684 13.33 -11.84 24.76
CA GLU A 684 13.70 -13.18 25.22
C GLU A 684 12.73 -13.74 26.28
N SER A 685 12.61 -15.05 26.26
CA SER A 685 11.61 -15.78 27.06
C SER A 685 11.94 -15.86 28.55
N THR A 686 13.14 -15.48 28.96
CA THR A 686 13.52 -15.24 30.36
C THR A 686 12.90 -13.97 30.92
N ASP A 687 12.68 -12.96 30.07
CA ASP A 687 12.56 -11.57 30.51
C ASP A 687 11.09 -11.16 30.68
N ALA A 688 10.18 -11.97 30.14
CA ALA A 688 8.75 -12.01 30.44
C ALA A 688 8.38 -12.05 31.94
N GLY A 689 9.32 -12.35 32.84
CA GLY A 689 9.18 -12.13 34.28
C GLY A 689 9.26 -10.65 34.65
N GLN A 690 10.40 -10.03 34.34
CA GLN A 690 10.69 -8.60 34.53
C GLN A 690 9.64 -7.73 33.83
N PHE A 691 9.29 -8.05 32.58
CA PHE A 691 8.24 -7.40 31.81
C PHE A 691 6.90 -7.30 32.54
N VAL A 692 6.44 -8.39 33.16
CA VAL A 692 5.18 -8.40 33.92
C VAL A 692 5.31 -7.70 35.28
N GLU A 693 6.48 -7.75 35.92
CA GLU A 693 6.73 -6.98 37.15
C GLU A 693 6.76 -5.46 36.89
N VAL A 694 7.36 -5.01 35.79
CA VAL A 694 7.36 -3.61 35.35
C VAL A 694 5.96 -3.15 34.95
N LEU A 695 5.22 -3.89 34.11
CA LEU A 695 3.84 -3.49 33.79
C LEU A 695 2.92 -3.51 35.02
N HIS A 696 3.12 -4.44 35.96
CA HIS A 696 2.39 -4.39 37.24
C HIS A 696 2.76 -3.15 38.05
N ALA A 697 4.04 -2.72 38.04
CA ALA A 697 4.48 -1.47 38.64
C ALA A 697 3.84 -0.25 37.95
N PHE A 698 3.80 -0.22 36.61
CA PHE A 698 3.18 0.86 35.81
C PHE A 698 1.68 1.01 36.09
N PHE A 699 0.88 -0.06 35.96
CA PHE A 699 -0.55 0.03 36.30
C PHE A 699 -0.80 0.26 37.80
N SER A 700 0.18 0.00 38.68
CA SER A 700 0.12 0.43 40.09
C SER A 700 0.41 1.93 40.26
N PHE A 701 1.34 2.49 39.49
CA PHE A 701 1.66 3.91 39.41
C PHE A 701 0.47 4.71 38.87
N LEU A 702 -0.11 4.30 37.74
CA LEU A 702 -1.32 4.89 37.15
C LEU A 702 -2.52 4.88 38.13
N HIS A 703 -2.64 3.83 38.95
CA HIS A 703 -3.66 3.77 39.99
C HIS A 703 -3.35 4.67 41.20
N ARG A 704 -2.08 4.91 41.52
CA ARG A 704 -1.65 5.74 42.66
C ARG A 704 -1.69 7.23 42.32
N GLU A 705 -1.01 7.64 41.25
CA GLU A 705 -0.80 9.04 40.86
C GLU A 705 -2.10 9.62 40.29
N PHE A 706 -2.55 9.09 39.16
CA PHE A 706 -3.70 9.58 38.40
C PHE A 706 -5.06 8.99 38.85
N HIS A 707 -5.05 8.12 39.87
CA HIS A 707 -6.24 7.51 40.47
C HIS A 707 -7.11 6.67 39.50
N LEU A 708 -6.53 6.18 38.40
CA LEU A 708 -7.24 5.43 37.36
C LEU A 708 -7.81 4.10 37.87
N LYS A 709 -9.09 3.82 37.58
CA LYS A 709 -9.87 2.72 38.19
C LYS A 709 -9.81 1.40 37.41
N ASN A 710 -9.50 1.47 36.12
CA ASN A 710 -9.19 0.32 35.28
C ASN A 710 -7.77 -0.20 35.58
N ALA A 711 -6.77 0.69 35.71
CA ALA A 711 -5.40 0.33 36.06
C ALA A 711 -5.31 -0.56 37.33
N GLY A 712 -6.00 -0.16 38.41
CA GLY A 712 -6.14 -0.96 39.64
C GLY A 712 -6.94 -2.26 39.54
N ARG A 713 -7.47 -2.61 38.35
CA ARG A 713 -7.98 -3.95 38.00
C ARG A 713 -7.00 -4.71 37.10
N LEU A 714 -6.38 -4.02 36.14
CA LEU A 714 -5.46 -4.60 35.16
C LEU A 714 -4.22 -5.21 35.84
N THR A 715 -3.75 -4.64 36.95
CA THR A 715 -2.76 -5.27 37.84
C THR A 715 -3.14 -6.69 38.28
N THR A 716 -4.42 -7.02 38.43
CA THR A 716 -4.87 -8.38 38.80
C THR A 716 -4.78 -9.41 37.67
N CYS A 717 -4.46 -8.96 36.45
CA CYS A 717 -4.15 -9.81 35.30
C CYS A 717 -2.64 -9.98 35.07
N LEU A 718 -1.80 -9.20 35.74
CA LEU A 718 -0.34 -9.16 35.61
C LEU A 718 0.30 -9.94 36.77
N ASP A 719 0.24 -11.28 36.68
CA ASP A 719 0.70 -12.18 37.74
C ASP A 719 1.75 -13.21 37.28
N ASP A 720 2.21 -14.00 38.25
CA ASP A 720 3.07 -15.18 38.12
C ASP A 720 2.65 -16.14 36.98
N SER A 721 1.36 -16.19 36.62
CA SER A 721 0.81 -17.03 35.55
C SER A 721 0.70 -16.30 34.21
N ALA A 722 0.59 -14.97 34.21
CA ALA A 722 0.78 -14.15 33.01
C ALA A 722 2.22 -14.26 32.52
N ALA A 723 3.21 -13.96 33.37
CA ALA A 723 4.63 -14.05 33.04
C ALA A 723 5.00 -15.41 32.42
N LYS A 724 4.58 -16.52 33.05
CA LYS A 724 4.82 -17.89 32.54
C LYS A 724 4.05 -18.25 31.26
N LYS A 725 3.02 -17.47 30.90
CA LYS A 725 2.26 -17.61 29.64
C LYS A 725 2.88 -16.75 28.53
N ILE A 726 3.41 -15.55 28.84
CA ILE A 726 4.18 -14.72 27.91
C ILE A 726 5.49 -15.42 27.56
N ALA A 727 6.29 -15.79 28.57
CA ALA A 727 7.53 -16.57 28.40
C ALA A 727 7.33 -17.78 27.49
N ARG A 728 6.25 -18.55 27.70
CA ARG A 728 5.94 -19.74 26.90
C ARG A 728 5.51 -19.44 25.45
N ARG A 729 5.03 -18.23 25.14
CA ARG A 729 4.78 -17.80 23.76
C ARG A 729 6.04 -17.19 23.12
N LEU A 730 6.89 -16.51 23.89
CA LEU A 730 8.21 -16.07 23.42
C LEU A 730 9.15 -17.26 23.14
N SER A 731 9.10 -18.35 23.91
CA SER A 731 9.81 -19.60 23.56
C SER A 731 9.15 -20.41 22.41
N ASN A 732 8.33 -19.81 21.56
CA ASN A 732 7.54 -20.52 20.54
C ASN A 732 7.49 -19.75 19.20
N PRO A 733 8.48 -19.95 18.31
CA PRO A 733 8.57 -19.27 17.01
C PRO A 733 7.30 -19.33 16.15
N SER A 734 6.59 -20.48 16.14
CA SER A 734 5.28 -20.65 15.46
C SER A 734 4.11 -19.77 15.96
N GLY A 735 4.38 -18.74 16.76
CA GLY A 735 3.44 -17.67 17.11
C GLY A 735 4.10 -16.29 17.11
N PHE A 736 5.22 -16.15 16.39
CA PHE A 736 5.88 -14.89 16.07
C PHE A 736 5.12 -14.18 14.93
N GLY A 737 5.67 -13.11 14.36
CA GLY A 737 5.11 -12.40 13.20
C GLY A 737 5.92 -12.65 11.95
N PHE A 738 5.37 -12.39 10.76
CA PHE A 738 6.21 -12.27 9.55
C PHE A 738 7.33 -11.24 9.75
N THR A 739 7.27 -10.40 10.77
CA THR A 739 8.30 -9.43 11.13
C THR A 739 8.98 -9.79 12.46
N LYS A 740 9.56 -11.01 12.62
CA LYS A 740 10.34 -11.35 13.85
C LYS A 740 11.49 -12.37 13.73
N SER A 741 11.34 -13.47 13.00
CA SER A 741 12.33 -14.58 12.90
C SER A 741 13.28 -14.57 11.69
N LEU A 742 13.40 -13.51 10.87
CA LEU A 742 14.55 -13.35 9.93
C LEU A 742 15.74 -13.06 10.81
N PHE A 743 15.51 -12.15 11.75
CA PHE A 743 16.46 -11.76 12.76
C PHE A 743 16.69 -12.94 13.71
N HIS A 744 15.66 -13.66 14.19
CA HIS A 744 15.88 -14.90 14.97
C HIS A 744 16.62 -16.02 14.19
N ALA A 745 16.25 -16.35 12.94
CA ALA A 745 16.83 -17.47 12.20
C ALA A 745 18.20 -17.15 11.59
N GLY A 746 18.41 -15.91 11.15
CA GLY A 746 19.71 -15.40 10.74
C GLY A 746 20.68 -15.29 11.92
N HIS A 747 20.21 -14.84 13.08
CA HIS A 747 20.98 -14.87 14.33
C HIS A 747 21.27 -16.32 14.80
N GLU A 748 20.32 -17.26 14.70
CA GLU A 748 20.59 -18.70 14.94
C GLU A 748 21.60 -19.29 13.92
N ALA A 749 21.59 -18.80 12.67
CA ALA A 749 22.57 -19.16 11.65
C ALA A 749 23.94 -18.48 11.85
N GLY A 750 24.02 -17.46 12.71
CA GLY A 750 25.24 -16.75 13.09
C GLY A 750 25.58 -15.53 12.23
N PHE A 751 24.58 -14.91 11.59
CA PHE A 751 24.70 -13.66 10.85
C PHE A 751 24.31 -12.47 11.74
N ASP A 752 24.91 -11.31 11.48
CA ASP A 752 24.65 -10.08 12.25
C ASP A 752 23.48 -9.31 11.64
N MET A 753 22.27 -9.72 12.01
CA MET A 753 21.02 -9.28 11.38
C MET A 753 20.71 -7.80 11.61
N LYS A 754 21.37 -7.16 12.59
CA LYS A 754 21.31 -5.70 12.83
C LYS A 754 22.01 -4.88 11.74
N THR A 755 22.73 -5.52 10.82
CA THR A 755 23.47 -4.83 9.75
C THR A 755 22.95 -5.22 8.37
N GLN A 756 22.84 -4.25 7.46
CA GLN A 756 22.44 -4.53 6.06
C GLN A 756 23.37 -5.57 5.41
N GLN A 757 24.68 -5.53 5.70
CA GLN A 757 25.61 -6.54 5.18
C GLN A 757 25.32 -7.94 5.75
N GLY A 758 24.99 -8.08 7.03
CA GLY A 758 24.64 -9.36 7.64
C GLY A 758 23.32 -9.93 7.11
N LEU A 759 22.33 -9.07 6.87
CA LEU A 759 21.08 -9.41 6.20
C LEU A 759 21.32 -9.85 4.74
N ASP A 760 22.06 -9.07 3.95
CA ASP A 760 22.42 -9.38 2.56
C ASP A 760 23.22 -10.70 2.47
N GLU A 761 24.19 -10.93 3.36
CA GLU A 761 24.95 -12.17 3.41
C GLU A 761 24.08 -13.37 3.83
N PHE A 762 23.11 -13.19 4.74
CA PHE A 762 22.14 -14.24 5.07
C PHE A 762 21.24 -14.58 3.87
N LEU A 763 20.63 -13.59 3.24
CA LEU A 763 19.78 -13.76 2.05
C LEU A 763 20.55 -14.41 0.89
N ALA A 764 21.77 -13.94 0.61
CA ALA A 764 22.61 -14.47 -0.46
C ALA A 764 23.22 -15.86 -0.17
N SER A 765 23.22 -16.31 1.10
CA SER A 765 23.74 -17.63 1.48
C SER A 765 22.87 -18.79 1.00
N GLY A 766 21.58 -18.54 0.72
CA GLY A 766 20.63 -19.56 0.29
C GLY A 766 20.27 -20.57 1.39
N HIS A 767 20.16 -20.12 2.64
CA HIS A 767 19.55 -20.92 3.69
C HIS A 767 18.09 -21.27 3.34
N ASP A 768 17.69 -22.54 3.48
CA ASP A 768 16.35 -23.09 3.14
C ASP A 768 15.17 -22.55 4.00
N ALA A 769 15.35 -21.40 4.67
CA ALA A 769 14.40 -20.80 5.59
C ALA A 769 14.29 -19.28 5.35
N LEU A 770 13.35 -18.92 4.49
CA LEU A 770 12.49 -17.74 4.64
C LEU A 770 11.04 -18.28 4.80
N PRO A 771 10.10 -17.56 5.42
CA PRO A 771 8.78 -18.08 5.74
C PRO A 771 7.75 -17.56 4.72
N VAL A 772 6.48 -17.54 5.12
CA VAL A 772 5.37 -17.01 4.33
C VAL A 772 4.52 -16.11 5.26
N PRO A 773 3.97 -14.96 4.83
CA PRO A 773 3.04 -14.15 5.62
C PRO A 773 1.56 -14.65 5.56
N PRO A 774 0.64 -14.16 6.44
CA PRO A 774 -0.74 -14.66 6.53
C PRO A 774 -1.80 -13.70 5.93
N VAL A 775 -2.78 -14.24 5.20
CA VAL A 775 -3.68 -13.43 4.32
C VAL A 775 -5.09 -13.15 4.91
N PRO A 776 -5.56 -11.88 4.96
CA PRO A 776 -6.95 -11.47 5.28
C PRO A 776 -8.03 -11.92 4.26
N ARG A 777 -9.33 -11.63 4.47
CA ARG A 777 -10.44 -12.36 3.79
C ARG A 777 -11.65 -11.55 3.30
N ALA A 778 -11.52 -10.26 2.98
CA ALA A 778 -12.69 -9.39 2.81
C ALA A 778 -13.30 -9.32 1.38
N LEU A 779 -12.59 -9.73 0.32
CA LEU A 779 -12.69 -9.05 -0.99
C LEU A 779 -13.11 -9.96 -2.17
N LEU A 780 -14.05 -10.89 -1.96
CA LEU A 780 -14.42 -11.93 -2.96
C LEU A 780 -15.94 -12.08 -3.20
N GLU A 781 -16.70 -10.99 -3.31
CA GLU A 781 -18.15 -11.02 -3.63
C GLU A 781 -18.56 -10.19 -4.89
N GLU A 782 -18.06 -10.57 -6.07
CA GLU A 782 -18.71 -10.23 -7.36
C GLU A 782 -19.86 -11.22 -7.67
N GLN A 783 -20.96 -10.76 -8.27
CA GLN A 783 -22.14 -11.58 -8.58
C GLN A 783 -22.28 -11.86 -10.09
N GLU A 784 -22.15 -13.12 -10.50
CA GLU A 784 -22.46 -13.59 -11.86
C GLU A 784 -23.97 -13.92 -12.05
N PRO A 785 -24.55 -13.74 -13.25
CA PRO A 785 -26.00 -13.74 -13.46
C PRO A 785 -26.66 -15.13 -13.65
N GLU A 786 -27.92 -15.24 -13.22
CA GLU A 786 -28.72 -16.48 -13.22
C GLU A 786 -29.15 -16.93 -14.65
N VAL A 787 -28.44 -17.91 -15.23
CA VAL A 787 -28.86 -18.63 -16.45
C VAL A 787 -29.66 -19.88 -16.07
N THR A 788 -30.96 -19.88 -16.37
CA THR A 788 -31.89 -20.94 -15.95
C THR A 788 -31.97 -22.13 -16.90
N GLU A 789 -31.67 -23.35 -16.43
CA GLU A 789 -32.15 -24.64 -16.95
C GLU A 789 -32.56 -25.54 -15.75
N PRO A 790 -33.42 -26.57 -15.93
CA PRO A 790 -34.43 -26.91 -14.90
C PRO A 790 -34.02 -27.98 -13.88
N VAL A 791 -34.30 -27.71 -12.59
CA VAL A 791 -34.16 -28.68 -11.48
C VAL A 791 -35.52 -29.06 -10.87
N ASP A 792 -35.67 -30.35 -10.54
CA ASP A 792 -36.94 -31.01 -10.22
C ASP A 792 -37.48 -30.71 -8.80
N ILE A 793 -38.76 -30.29 -8.68
CA ILE A 793 -39.30 -29.67 -7.47
C ILE A 793 -39.75 -30.71 -6.42
N THR A 794 -38.84 -31.18 -5.58
CA THR A 794 -39.14 -32.16 -4.52
C THR A 794 -39.81 -31.56 -3.27
N PHE A 795 -41.11 -31.24 -3.38
CA PHE A 795 -41.97 -30.75 -2.29
C PHE A 795 -41.90 -31.57 -0.98
N ARG A 796 -41.21 -31.08 0.04
CA ARG A 796 -41.37 -31.53 1.44
C ARG A 796 -42.47 -30.75 2.15
N ARG A 797 -43.62 -31.39 2.37
CA ARG A 797 -44.75 -30.85 3.14
C ARG A 797 -44.39 -30.61 4.61
N THR A 798 -44.70 -29.42 5.12
CA THR A 798 -44.52 -28.97 6.51
C THR A 798 -45.65 -29.41 7.46
N GLY A 799 -46.16 -30.64 7.30
CA GLY A 799 -47.30 -31.16 8.07
C GLY A 799 -47.15 -32.61 8.50
N ASP A 800 -47.71 -32.95 9.68
CA ASP A 800 -47.48 -34.22 10.35
C ASP A 800 -47.84 -35.46 9.53
N ARG A 801 -46.90 -36.42 9.51
CA ARG A 801 -46.97 -37.61 8.67
C ARG A 801 -47.81 -38.71 9.32
N VAL A 802 -49.12 -38.67 9.07
CA VAL A 802 -50.10 -39.70 9.48
C VAL A 802 -49.56 -41.11 9.23
N GLY A 803 -49.42 -41.90 10.29
CA GLY A 803 -48.85 -43.24 10.22
C GLY A 803 -49.76 -44.22 9.48
N ARG A 804 -49.15 -45.19 8.78
CA ARG A 804 -49.86 -46.24 8.02
C ARG A 804 -50.94 -46.98 8.84
N ASN A 805 -50.77 -47.05 10.17
CA ASN A 805 -51.67 -47.76 11.08
C ASN A 805 -52.66 -46.84 11.83
N ASP A 806 -52.63 -45.53 11.61
CA ASP A 806 -53.37 -44.56 12.41
C ASP A 806 -54.76 -44.33 11.81
N GLN A 807 -55.68 -43.64 12.50
CA GLN A 807 -56.99 -43.32 11.91
C GLN A 807 -56.84 -42.33 10.75
N CYS A 808 -57.59 -42.56 9.68
CA CYS A 808 -57.51 -41.76 8.46
C CYS A 808 -58.20 -40.38 8.67
N PRO A 809 -57.53 -39.24 8.41
CA PRO A 809 -58.06 -37.90 8.73
C PRO A 809 -59.39 -37.53 8.06
N CYS A 810 -59.75 -38.18 6.96
CA CYS A 810 -60.99 -37.96 6.22
C CYS A 810 -62.28 -38.44 6.94
N GLY A 811 -62.25 -38.60 8.27
CA GLY A 811 -63.40 -39.00 9.09
C GLY A 811 -63.91 -40.43 8.89
N SER A 812 -63.30 -41.23 8.00
CA SER A 812 -63.87 -42.51 7.53
C SER A 812 -63.84 -43.67 8.55
N GLY A 813 -63.36 -43.45 9.78
CA GLY A 813 -63.22 -44.46 10.85
C GLY A 813 -62.24 -45.61 10.57
N LYS A 814 -61.51 -45.59 9.45
CA LYS A 814 -60.61 -46.69 9.00
C LYS A 814 -59.15 -46.29 9.18
N LYS A 815 -58.25 -47.28 9.33
CA LYS A 815 -56.80 -47.03 9.40
C LYS A 815 -56.26 -46.53 8.04
N TYR A 816 -55.27 -45.63 8.04
CA TYR A 816 -54.78 -44.93 6.84
C TYR A 816 -54.44 -45.88 5.68
N LYS A 817 -53.69 -46.96 5.93
CA LYS A 817 -53.34 -48.00 4.94
C LYS A 817 -54.52 -48.82 4.35
N LYS A 818 -55.74 -48.62 4.87
CA LYS A 818 -56.98 -49.22 4.35
C LYS A 818 -58.01 -48.15 3.92
N CYS A 819 -57.61 -46.88 3.82
CA CYS A 819 -58.43 -45.79 3.28
C CYS A 819 -57.61 -44.96 2.28
N CYS A 820 -57.29 -43.69 2.54
CA CYS A 820 -56.70 -42.79 1.53
C CYS A 820 -55.38 -43.28 0.94
N LEU A 821 -54.48 -43.90 1.71
CA LEU A 821 -53.24 -44.48 1.17
C LEU A 821 -53.46 -45.63 0.16
N LYS A 822 -54.69 -46.16 0.05
CA LYS A 822 -55.11 -47.12 -0.99
C LYS A 822 -55.83 -46.47 -2.18
N LYS A 823 -55.84 -45.13 -2.23
CA LYS A 823 -56.31 -44.26 -3.32
C LYS A 823 -55.21 -43.30 -3.81
N GLU A 824 -54.05 -43.30 -3.17
CA GLU A 824 -52.86 -42.49 -3.48
C GLU A 824 -51.78 -43.32 -4.21
N HIS A 825 -52.20 -44.45 -4.80
CA HIS A 825 -51.44 -45.38 -5.65
C HIS A 825 -52.41 -45.93 -6.72
#